data_AF-A0AAP8J0G8-F1
#
_entry.id   AF-A0AAP8J0G8-F1
#
_cell.length_a   1.000
_cell.length_b   1.000
_cell.length_c   1.000
_cell.angle_alpha   90.00
_cell.angle_beta   90.00
_cell.angle_gamma   90.00
#
_symmetry.space_group_name_H-M   'P 1'
#
loop_
_entity.id
_entity.type
_entity.pdbx_description
1 polymer ?
#
loop_
_entity_poly.entity_id
_entity_poly.type
_entity_poly.pdbx_seq_one_letter_code
_entity_poly.pdbx_strand_id
1 'polypeptide(L)'
;MLLQPVGLNVGQQVESALASQPTTSGQPSVATSSSSVASHESLQTPSAASAASESAATQASVPVPAVVGEKQQQTSTTTPAESTTLKRSKRAASPESSNQPQPCLVQTAKALAEAVRRGETYIRLTADINIGRAAIPVKHSLVIDGDHKYTYMYNGGENWHVGLYFAASNISITFKNLKIGDPRVKNSANNYYGIAPAENLIKNSKIIVENVDYYSDRGAQPFHIRDASNQIVFRGKNSFHTTKIAGSVLVQEFAEATNFLFEEDSDTTINMENTELIGTFWPSTGPLNLTLKNRARLKVVSANALVYSDGGALHKNRITVGEGAVLDVKLTDKKDGVLMYHDHDLTIDVQKNGRFLAETVGANNFNKNSSLNLGPGAKAELKNTHGDFYKNGSGTIRLDNADELLMTSGSHGKTSPTGLSASKPTLTFAPFSTDTKGYGIYADDQWVTDQADTSSWAFTPSRIKRSPTALTRGQEHQIQAASRFKVVRNATKGTTESPKNPPVVTPAKKPGQLLLKQVPDFDFGPRLIKPETQILRPKVDGEFIIEDTRTAAAKSVKVYVKVIKPFKNGNLDVTSCLSYINRSGTEQQLSDQAVLAEEVDMTSPQSLSSQWNQATDEQARGLKLVLPVEKQKLGTFTGEFEWSVQDVPTN
;
A
#
# COMPACT_ATOMS: atom_id res chain seq x y z
N MET A 1 -8.08 -10.64 -9.04
CA MET A 1 -8.77 -10.80 -7.75
C MET A 1 -9.25 -9.41 -7.34
N LEU A 2 -10.53 -9.12 -7.56
CA LEU A 2 -11.18 -7.85 -7.25
C LEU A 2 -12.11 -8.13 -6.06
N LEU A 3 -11.96 -7.37 -4.97
CA LEU A 3 -12.79 -7.45 -3.77
C LEU A 3 -13.57 -6.13 -3.68
N GLN A 4 -14.90 -6.18 -3.59
CA GLN A 4 -15.74 -5.00 -3.45
C GLN A 4 -16.92 -5.21 -2.47
N PRO A 5 -17.33 -4.15 -1.73
CA PRO A 5 -18.37 -4.21 -0.70
C PRO A 5 -19.79 -4.00 -1.21
N VAL A 6 -20.72 -4.76 -0.65
CA VAL A 6 -22.18 -4.63 -0.82
C VAL A 6 -22.72 -3.73 0.29
N GLY A 7 -23.34 -2.61 -0.09
CA GLY A 7 -23.95 -1.64 0.81
C GLY A 7 -25.48 -1.66 0.75
N LEU A 8 -26.15 -1.56 1.90
CA LEU A 8 -27.60 -1.37 2.02
C LEU A 8 -27.91 -0.06 2.77
N ASN A 9 -28.51 0.94 2.14
CA ASN A 9 -28.99 2.15 2.83
C ASN A 9 -30.50 2.10 3.04
N VAL A 10 -30.97 2.32 4.29
CA VAL A 10 -32.39 2.48 4.62
C VAL A 10 -32.60 3.84 5.29
N GLY A 11 -33.32 4.75 4.61
CA GLY A 11 -33.78 6.03 5.13
C GLY A 11 -35.31 6.15 5.10
N GLN A 12 -35.90 6.73 6.15
CA GLN A 12 -37.34 6.88 6.41
C GLN A 12 -38.03 7.96 5.54
N GLN A 13 -39.30 7.73 5.24
CA GLN A 13 -40.35 8.76 5.17
C GLN A 13 -41.57 8.26 5.95
N VAL A 14 -42.10 9.10 6.85
CA VAL A 14 -43.48 9.01 7.33
C VAL A 14 -44.09 10.38 7.12
N GLU A 15 -45.04 10.47 6.20
CA GLU A 15 -46.00 11.58 6.12
C GLU A 15 -47.15 11.31 7.10
N SER A 16 -47.61 12.37 7.77
CA SER A 16 -48.96 12.45 8.32
C SER A 16 -49.52 13.83 7.99
N ALA A 17 -50.61 13.86 7.22
CA ALA A 17 -51.38 15.05 6.87
C ALA A 17 -52.45 15.36 7.93
N LEU A 18 -52.70 16.65 8.21
CA LEU A 18 -54.04 17.28 8.17
C LEU A 18 -54.03 18.79 8.54
N ALA A 19 -54.38 19.59 7.52
CA ALA A 19 -55.23 20.81 7.46
C ALA A 19 -55.08 21.99 8.46
N SER A 20 -54.76 23.19 7.95
CA SER A 20 -55.72 24.29 7.61
C SER A 20 -54.99 25.63 7.34
N GLN A 21 -55.44 26.37 6.30
CA GLN A 21 -54.94 27.66 5.76
C GLN A 21 -55.36 28.91 6.60
N PRO A 22 -55.21 30.20 6.14
CA PRO A 22 -54.28 30.93 5.23
C PRO A 22 -53.65 32.18 5.96
N THR A 23 -52.78 33.08 5.45
CA THR A 23 -52.94 34.12 4.40
C THR A 23 -51.68 35.04 4.28
N THR A 24 -51.38 35.45 3.03
CA THR A 24 -50.93 36.78 2.51
C THR A 24 -49.55 37.43 2.78
N SER A 25 -48.88 37.69 1.63
CA SER A 25 -48.34 39.00 1.13
C SER A 25 -46.86 39.38 1.33
N GLY A 26 -46.24 39.83 0.22
CA GLY A 26 -45.21 40.89 0.22
C GLY A 26 -43.81 40.55 -0.29
N GLN A 27 -43.56 40.68 -1.60
CA GLN A 27 -42.26 41.00 -2.23
C GLN A 27 -41.95 42.53 -2.05
N PRO A 28 -40.81 43.11 -2.51
CA PRO A 28 -39.44 42.62 -2.77
C PRO A 28 -38.31 43.64 -2.35
N SER A 29 -37.07 43.39 -2.82
CA SER A 29 -35.90 44.30 -3.01
C SER A 29 -35.00 44.54 -1.78
N VAL A 30 -33.66 44.63 -1.86
CA VAL A 30 -32.80 45.44 -2.75
C VAL A 30 -31.41 44.82 -2.88
N ALA A 31 -30.81 44.94 -4.07
CA ALA A 31 -29.40 44.69 -4.37
C ALA A 31 -28.53 45.90 -3.99
N THR A 32 -27.28 45.69 -3.59
CA THR A 32 -26.25 46.73 -3.74
C THR A 32 -24.87 46.12 -3.99
N SER A 33 -24.28 46.61 -5.07
CA SER A 33 -22.96 46.35 -5.64
C SER A 33 -21.93 47.38 -5.16
N SER A 34 -20.65 47.00 -5.10
CA SER A 34 -19.45 47.80 -5.47
C SER A 34 -18.20 47.04 -4.96
N SER A 35 -17.36 46.44 -5.82
CA SER A 35 -16.33 46.99 -6.74
C SER A 35 -14.97 47.27 -6.08
N SER A 36 -14.02 46.36 -6.38
CA SER A 36 -12.64 46.56 -6.86
C SER A 36 -11.72 47.59 -6.18
N VAL A 37 -10.52 47.14 -5.77
CA VAL A 37 -9.23 47.77 -6.13
C VAL A 37 -8.16 46.68 -6.27
N ALA A 38 -7.41 46.76 -7.38
CA ALA A 38 -6.24 45.95 -7.68
C ALA A 38 -4.95 46.66 -7.22
N SER A 39 -3.90 45.91 -6.90
CA SER A 39 -2.51 46.40 -6.97
C SER A 39 -1.57 45.24 -7.25
N HIS A 40 -0.76 45.41 -8.29
CA HIS A 40 0.31 44.55 -8.76
C HIS A 40 1.64 44.86 -8.02
N GLU A 41 2.66 44.03 -8.31
CA GLU A 41 4.09 44.14 -7.98
C GLU A 41 4.51 43.58 -6.61
N SER A 42 5.64 42.88 -6.45
CA SER A 42 6.63 42.30 -7.35
C SER A 42 7.53 41.40 -6.49
N LEU A 43 8.23 40.47 -7.14
CA LEU A 43 9.23 39.56 -6.59
C LEU A 43 10.28 40.28 -5.73
N GLN A 44 10.65 39.67 -4.59
CA GLN A 44 12.03 39.66 -4.10
C GLN A 44 12.27 38.55 -3.07
N THR A 45 13.29 37.74 -3.36
CA THR A 45 14.00 36.84 -2.45
C THR A 45 14.72 37.62 -1.34
N PRO A 46 14.98 36.95 -0.21
CA PRO A 46 16.31 37.02 0.42
C PRO A 46 16.80 35.59 0.73
N SER A 47 17.89 35.07 0.15
CA SER A 47 19.32 35.38 0.38
C SER A 47 19.79 35.26 1.82
N ALA A 48 20.81 34.43 1.97
CA ALA A 48 21.54 34.04 3.17
C ALA A 48 22.35 35.17 3.83
N ALA A 49 22.58 35.02 5.13
CA ALA A 49 23.77 35.47 5.89
C ALA A 49 23.79 34.64 7.20
N SER A 50 24.77 33.77 7.48
CA SER A 50 26.21 33.95 7.73
C SER A 50 26.56 34.40 9.16
N ALA A 51 27.08 33.42 9.90
CA ALA A 51 28.33 33.43 10.68
C ALA A 51 28.41 33.94 12.14
N ALA A 52 29.09 33.06 12.89
CA ALA A 52 30.11 33.29 13.91
C ALA A 52 29.68 33.49 15.37
N SER A 53 30.08 32.52 16.19
CA SER A 53 30.95 32.76 17.36
C SER A 53 31.76 31.50 17.66
N GLU A 54 33.06 31.57 17.41
CA GLU A 54 34.07 30.65 17.94
C GLU A 54 34.36 30.96 19.41
N SER A 55 34.64 29.92 20.19
CA SER A 55 35.55 29.98 21.34
C SER A 55 36.17 28.60 21.53
N ALA A 56 37.49 28.56 21.51
CA ALA A 56 38.34 27.37 21.50
C ALA A 56 38.80 26.94 22.91
N ALA A 57 39.43 25.76 22.92
CA ALA A 57 40.21 25.09 23.98
C ALA A 57 39.39 24.16 24.90
N THR A 58 39.78 22.92 25.20
CA THR A 58 41.10 22.28 25.17
C THR A 58 40.96 20.75 25.14
N GLN A 59 41.99 20.06 24.63
CA GLN A 59 42.18 18.61 24.63
C GLN A 59 42.10 17.98 26.03
N ALA A 60 41.48 16.81 26.15
CA ALA A 60 41.88 15.77 27.10
C ALA A 60 41.44 14.39 26.59
N SER A 61 42.40 13.47 26.58
CA SER A 61 42.31 12.11 26.04
C SER A 61 42.06 11.08 27.16
N VAL A 62 41.27 10.03 26.82
CA VAL A 62 41.17 8.65 27.38
C VAL A 62 40.70 8.50 28.87
N PRO A 63 40.16 7.33 29.33
CA PRO A 63 39.99 6.04 28.64
C PRO A 63 38.67 5.26 28.81
N VAL A 64 38.54 4.28 27.93
CA VAL A 64 37.65 3.10 27.95
C VAL A 64 37.98 2.19 29.15
N PRO A 65 36.99 1.54 29.79
CA PRO A 65 37.24 0.29 30.51
C PRO A 65 36.77 -0.91 29.68
N ALA A 66 37.71 -1.82 29.45
CA ALA A 66 37.44 -3.22 29.15
C ALA A 66 36.98 -3.94 30.43
N VAL A 67 36.04 -4.88 30.31
CA VAL A 67 35.89 -5.98 31.27
C VAL A 67 35.80 -7.29 30.50
N VAL A 68 36.70 -8.17 30.91
CA VAL A 68 37.02 -9.51 30.44
C VAL A 68 35.93 -10.50 30.89
N GLY A 69 35.73 -11.54 30.08
CA GLY A 69 34.74 -12.59 30.35
C GLY A 69 35.18 -13.63 31.38
N GLU A 70 34.19 -14.40 31.83
CA GLU A 70 34.39 -15.64 32.56
C GLU A 70 33.94 -16.83 31.68
N LYS A 71 34.85 -17.80 31.55
CA LYS A 71 34.58 -19.14 31.06
C LYS A 71 33.96 -19.96 32.20
N GLN A 72 32.91 -20.71 31.90
CA GLN A 72 32.72 -22.03 32.52
C GLN A 72 32.35 -23.08 31.47
N GLN A 73 32.84 -24.28 31.76
CA GLN A 73 33.10 -25.42 30.92
C GLN A 73 32.26 -26.58 31.46
N GLN A 74 31.55 -27.33 30.61
CA GLN A 74 31.21 -28.74 30.88
C GLN A 74 30.73 -29.41 29.57
N THR A 75 31.64 -30.11 28.87
CA THR A 75 31.88 -31.57 28.84
C THR A 75 30.88 -32.36 27.98
N SER A 76 31.42 -32.95 26.93
CA SER A 76 30.81 -33.89 26.00
C SER A 76 30.89 -35.32 26.52
N THR A 77 29.85 -36.12 26.32
CA THR A 77 29.94 -37.59 26.20
C THR A 77 28.93 -38.09 25.19
N THR A 78 29.37 -39.02 24.34
CA THR A 78 28.67 -39.53 23.15
C THR A 78 28.30 -41.02 23.30
N THR A 79 27.06 -41.34 22.87
CA THR A 79 26.55 -42.60 22.25
C THR A 79 26.41 -43.89 23.12
N PRO A 80 25.53 -44.89 22.80
CA PRO A 80 24.75 -45.09 21.57
C PRO A 80 23.24 -45.44 21.69
N ALA A 81 22.63 -45.55 20.51
CA ALA A 81 21.20 -45.65 20.21
C ALA A 81 20.53 -46.99 20.54
N GLU A 82 19.22 -46.97 20.83
CA GLU A 82 18.29 -48.00 20.38
C GLU A 82 16.84 -47.48 20.27
N SER A 83 16.15 -47.99 19.26
CA SER A 83 14.81 -47.64 18.79
C SER A 83 13.73 -48.33 19.63
N THR A 84 12.60 -47.67 19.93
CA THR A 84 11.24 -48.25 19.81
C THR A 84 10.10 -47.32 20.25
N THR A 85 9.07 -47.21 19.39
CA THR A 85 7.64 -46.95 19.64
C THR A 85 7.18 -45.65 20.34
N LEU A 86 6.70 -44.72 19.51
CA LEU A 86 5.82 -43.60 19.87
C LEU A 86 4.42 -44.11 20.27
N LYS A 87 4.11 -44.11 21.58
CA LYS A 87 2.74 -44.07 22.09
C LYS A 87 2.32 -42.62 22.29
N ARG A 88 1.30 -42.21 21.53
CA ARG A 88 0.67 -40.88 21.54
C ARG A 88 -0.10 -40.69 22.86
N SER A 89 0.49 -40.00 23.83
CA SER A 89 -0.22 -39.54 25.02
C SER A 89 -0.89 -38.19 24.74
N LYS A 90 -2.21 -38.13 24.90
CA LYS A 90 -3.01 -36.90 24.89
C LYS A 90 -2.52 -35.97 26.00
N ARG A 91 -1.78 -34.92 25.65
CA ARG A 91 -1.49 -33.82 26.56
C ARG A 91 -2.68 -32.87 26.54
N ALA A 92 -3.39 -32.79 27.66
CA ALA A 92 -4.45 -31.83 27.90
C ALA A 92 -3.91 -30.40 27.69
N ALA A 93 -4.70 -29.55 27.04
CA ALA A 93 -4.41 -28.14 26.88
C ALA A 93 -4.23 -27.50 28.26
N SER A 94 -3.05 -26.93 28.49
CA SER A 94 -2.88 -25.96 29.57
C SER A 94 -3.55 -24.66 29.14
N PRO A 95 -4.33 -23.99 30.00
CA PRO A 95 -4.91 -22.71 29.66
C PRO A 95 -3.79 -21.70 29.46
N GLU A 96 -3.72 -21.09 28.28
CA GLU A 96 -2.97 -19.87 28.05
C GLU A 96 -3.55 -18.80 28.98
N SER A 97 -2.85 -18.50 30.08
CA SER A 97 -3.19 -17.32 30.87
C SER A 97 -2.70 -16.10 30.09
N SER A 98 -3.64 -15.41 29.44
CA SER A 98 -3.37 -14.13 28.81
C SER A 98 -3.01 -13.09 29.87
N ASN A 99 -1.71 -12.94 30.18
CA ASN A 99 -1.17 -11.81 30.94
C ASN A 99 -1.18 -10.53 30.09
N GLN A 100 -2.31 -10.23 29.44
CA GLN A 100 -2.53 -8.90 28.88
C GLN A 100 -3.02 -8.01 30.03
N PRO A 101 -2.35 -6.88 30.32
CA PRO A 101 -2.83 -5.94 31.33
C PRO A 101 -4.27 -5.55 31.02
N GLN A 102 -5.13 -5.52 32.04
CA GLN A 102 -6.51 -5.08 31.86
C GLN A 102 -6.51 -3.64 31.35
N PRO A 103 -7.20 -3.32 30.24
CA PRO A 103 -7.16 -1.98 29.67
C PRO A 103 -7.90 -0.98 30.56
N CYS A 104 -7.36 0.23 30.69
CA CYS A 104 -8.09 1.37 31.21
C CYS A 104 -9.15 1.80 30.19
N LEU A 105 -10.43 1.64 30.54
CA LEU A 105 -11.54 1.98 29.66
C LEU A 105 -11.81 3.49 29.69
N VAL A 106 -11.87 4.11 28.52
CA VAL A 106 -12.12 5.56 28.42
C VAL A 106 -13.21 5.88 27.40
N GLN A 107 -14.11 6.77 27.79
CA GLN A 107 -15.27 7.18 26.97
C GLN A 107 -15.30 8.68 26.64
N THR A 108 -14.38 9.49 27.20
CA THR A 108 -14.30 10.93 26.93
C THR A 108 -12.87 11.41 26.78
N ALA A 109 -12.68 12.55 26.10
CA ALA A 109 -11.38 13.20 25.97
C ALA A 109 -10.74 13.54 27.33
N LYS A 110 -11.55 13.97 28.31
CA LYS A 110 -11.07 14.25 29.68
C LYS A 110 -10.57 12.97 30.36
N ALA A 111 -11.32 11.88 30.26
CA ALA A 111 -10.91 10.59 30.82
C ALA A 111 -9.63 10.06 30.15
N LEU A 112 -9.48 10.24 28.84
CA LEU A 112 -8.25 9.92 28.11
C LEU A 112 -7.07 10.73 28.65
N ALA A 113 -7.19 12.05 28.77
CA ALA A 113 -6.14 12.92 29.29
C ALA A 113 -5.75 12.55 30.73
N GLU A 114 -6.73 12.24 31.59
CA GLU A 114 -6.48 11.80 32.97
C GLU A 114 -5.80 10.43 33.03
N ALA A 115 -6.20 9.47 32.20
CA ALA A 115 -5.57 8.16 32.11
C ALA A 115 -4.11 8.28 31.67
N VAL A 116 -3.82 9.06 30.62
CA VAL A 116 -2.43 9.34 30.21
C VAL A 116 -1.65 10.00 31.34
N ARG A 117 -2.22 11.01 32.02
CA ARG A 117 -1.54 11.68 33.14
C ARG A 117 -1.21 10.74 34.31
N ARG A 118 -2.05 9.72 34.56
CA ARG A 118 -1.82 8.73 35.63
C ARG A 118 -0.76 7.68 35.30
N GLY A 119 -0.28 7.62 34.06
CA GLY A 119 0.70 6.60 33.66
C GLY A 119 0.07 5.30 33.15
N GLU A 120 -1.21 5.30 32.75
CA GLU A 120 -1.86 4.10 32.20
C GLU A 120 -1.15 3.68 30.91
N THR A 121 -0.68 2.42 30.85
CA THR A 121 0.10 1.92 29.70
C THR A 121 -0.77 1.31 28.61
N TYR A 122 -2.00 0.92 28.93
CA TYR A 122 -2.96 0.37 27.98
C TYR A 122 -4.34 0.99 28.19
N ILE A 123 -4.78 1.76 27.21
CA ILE A 123 -6.07 2.44 27.18
C ILE A 123 -6.91 1.86 26.05
N ARG A 124 -8.15 1.46 26.34
CA ARG A 124 -9.13 1.05 25.33
C ARG A 124 -10.27 2.05 25.28
N LEU A 125 -10.55 2.54 24.08
CA LEU A 125 -11.68 3.43 23.84
C LEU A 125 -12.99 2.63 23.93
N THR A 126 -14.01 3.24 24.52
CA THR A 126 -15.38 2.72 24.56
C THR A 126 -16.40 3.68 23.92
N ALA A 127 -15.91 4.77 23.34
CA ALA A 127 -16.65 5.76 22.57
C ALA A 127 -15.69 6.47 21.60
N ASP A 128 -16.25 7.14 20.58
CA ASP A 128 -15.47 8.04 19.75
C ASP A 128 -14.94 9.21 20.60
N ILE A 129 -13.67 9.56 20.42
CA ILE A 129 -13.00 10.59 21.20
C ILE A 129 -12.56 11.72 20.28
N ASN A 130 -13.07 12.93 20.52
CA ASN A 130 -12.52 14.15 19.94
C ASN A 130 -11.83 14.96 21.03
N ILE A 131 -10.50 15.05 20.98
CA ILE A 131 -9.72 15.84 21.94
C ILE A 131 -9.60 17.32 21.54
N GLY A 132 -10.07 17.70 20.36
CA GLY A 132 -9.99 19.07 19.85
C GLY A 132 -8.56 19.60 19.89
N ARG A 133 -8.39 20.77 20.53
CA ARG A 133 -7.10 21.48 20.68
C ARG A 133 -6.30 21.07 21.92
N ALA A 134 -6.72 20.04 22.66
CA ALA A 134 -6.06 19.65 23.89
C ALA A 134 -4.62 19.19 23.64
N ALA A 135 -3.72 19.57 24.55
CA ALA A 135 -2.34 19.12 24.59
C ALA A 135 -2.17 18.06 25.67
N ILE A 136 -1.92 16.81 25.30
CA ILE A 136 -1.82 15.69 26.23
C ILE A 136 -0.38 15.14 26.20
N PRO A 137 0.49 15.52 27.16
CA PRO A 137 1.86 15.02 27.22
C PRO A 137 1.90 13.55 27.60
N VAL A 138 2.59 12.74 26.79
CA VAL A 138 2.84 11.32 27.06
C VAL A 138 4.28 11.14 27.54
N LYS A 139 4.45 10.63 28.77
CA LYS A 139 5.77 10.48 29.43
C LYS A 139 6.22 9.03 29.59
N HIS A 140 5.42 8.08 29.14
CA HIS A 140 5.61 6.64 29.29
C HIS A 140 5.09 5.92 28.04
N SER A 141 5.50 4.67 27.83
CA SER A 141 4.97 3.88 26.71
C SER A 141 3.48 3.61 26.89
N LEU A 142 2.72 3.83 25.82
CA LEU A 142 1.26 3.86 25.83
C LEU A 142 0.70 3.12 24.61
N VAL A 143 -0.34 2.31 24.84
CA VAL A 143 -1.19 1.76 23.79
C VAL A 143 -2.57 2.39 23.87
N ILE A 144 -3.07 2.89 22.75
CA ILE A 144 -4.44 3.36 22.55
C ILE A 144 -5.12 2.42 21.56
N ASP A 145 -6.11 1.69 22.05
CA ASP A 145 -6.84 0.67 21.31
C ASP A 145 -8.28 1.12 21.03
N GLY A 146 -8.61 1.22 19.74
CA GLY A 146 -9.94 1.61 19.28
C GLY A 146 -10.95 0.47 19.19
N ASP A 147 -10.57 -0.77 19.56
CA ASP A 147 -11.42 -1.97 19.50
C ASP A 147 -12.04 -2.21 18.11
N HIS A 148 -11.36 -1.76 17.04
CA HIS A 148 -11.82 -1.73 15.65
C HIS A 148 -13.11 -0.91 15.40
N LYS A 149 -13.62 -0.21 16.41
CA LYS A 149 -14.92 0.46 16.38
C LYS A 149 -14.79 1.96 16.44
N TYR A 150 -13.93 2.45 17.33
CA TYR A 150 -13.94 3.83 17.76
C TYR A 150 -12.97 4.69 16.97
N THR A 151 -13.34 5.96 16.88
CA THR A 151 -12.63 7.00 16.15
C THR A 151 -11.94 7.94 17.12
N TYR A 152 -10.68 8.25 16.85
CA TYR A 152 -9.91 9.28 17.52
C TYR A 152 -9.78 10.50 16.59
N MET A 153 -10.19 11.67 17.08
CA MET A 153 -10.18 12.93 16.34
C MET A 153 -9.44 14.01 17.13
N TYR A 154 -8.77 14.89 16.41
CA TYR A 154 -8.03 16.03 16.94
C TYR A 154 -8.09 17.20 15.98
N ASN A 155 -8.04 18.43 16.51
CA ASN A 155 -8.07 19.65 15.72
C ASN A 155 -7.26 20.73 16.43
N GLY A 156 -6.13 21.16 15.85
CA GLY A 156 -5.12 21.98 16.52
C GLY A 156 -4.58 23.19 15.76
N GLY A 157 -4.85 23.30 14.46
CA GLY A 157 -4.15 24.30 13.64
C GLY A 157 -2.63 24.07 13.63
N GLU A 158 -1.84 25.15 13.66
CA GLU A 158 -0.38 25.10 13.46
C GLU A 158 0.45 24.80 14.71
N ASN A 159 -0.17 24.65 15.88
CA ASN A 159 0.55 24.39 17.12
C ASN A 159 0.98 22.92 17.21
N TRP A 160 2.28 22.69 17.43
CA TRP A 160 2.90 21.37 17.54
C TRP A 160 2.60 20.64 18.86
N HIS A 161 2.14 21.35 19.90
CA HIS A 161 1.61 20.77 21.13
C HIS A 161 0.10 20.59 21.09
N VAL A 162 -0.44 19.99 20.02
CA VAL A 162 -1.85 19.65 19.98
C VAL A 162 -2.00 18.18 19.66
N GLY A 163 -2.82 17.51 20.45
CA GLY A 163 -2.93 16.08 20.40
C GLY A 163 -2.30 15.41 21.61
N LEU A 164 -2.19 14.09 21.52
CA LEU A 164 -1.17 13.35 22.24
C LEU A 164 0.19 13.76 21.66
N TYR A 165 1.20 13.98 22.49
CA TYR A 165 2.55 14.28 22.01
C TYR A 165 3.61 13.65 22.92
N PHE A 166 4.80 13.42 22.36
CA PHE A 166 5.91 12.88 23.13
C PHE A 166 6.46 13.95 24.09
N ALA A 167 6.39 13.67 25.39
CA ALA A 167 6.99 14.50 26.44
C ALA A 167 8.15 13.78 27.16
N ALA A 168 8.60 12.64 26.61
CA ALA A 168 9.77 11.90 27.06
C ALA A 168 10.42 11.11 25.91
N SER A 169 11.72 10.85 26.03
CA SER A 169 12.50 9.97 25.15
C SER A 169 12.39 8.51 25.59
N ASN A 170 12.77 7.57 24.71
CA ASN A 170 12.79 6.12 24.98
C ASN A 170 11.40 5.53 25.28
N ILE A 171 10.34 6.08 24.69
CA ILE A 171 8.97 5.57 24.86
C ILE A 171 8.35 5.22 23.50
N SER A 172 7.29 4.41 23.53
CA SER A 172 6.51 4.09 22.34
C SER A 172 5.05 4.47 22.54
N ILE A 173 4.46 5.15 21.56
CA ILE A 173 3.01 5.39 21.50
C ILE A 173 2.45 4.51 20.38
N THR A 174 1.57 3.58 20.75
CA THR A 174 0.92 2.65 19.83
C THR A 174 -0.54 3.03 19.61
N PHE A 175 -0.93 3.24 18.36
CA PHE A 175 -2.32 3.35 17.94
C PHE A 175 -2.73 2.02 17.31
N LYS A 176 -3.72 1.36 17.92
CA LYS A 176 -4.11 0.00 17.57
C LYS A 176 -5.61 -0.08 17.28
N ASN A 177 -5.98 -0.78 16.21
CA ASN A 177 -7.38 -1.09 15.87
C ASN A 177 -8.28 0.16 15.87
N LEU A 178 -7.80 1.25 15.25
CA LEU A 178 -8.30 2.59 15.49
C LEU A 178 -8.60 3.30 14.18
N LYS A 179 -9.71 4.03 14.13
CA LYS A 179 -9.93 5.04 13.10
C LYS A 179 -9.40 6.37 13.58
N ILE A 180 -8.64 7.08 12.75
CA ILE A 180 -8.12 8.41 13.07
C ILE A 180 -8.66 9.38 12.03
N GLY A 181 -9.42 10.37 12.49
CA GLY A 181 -10.23 11.21 11.62
C GLY A 181 -11.46 10.50 11.06
N ASP A 182 -12.38 11.29 10.53
CA ASP A 182 -13.64 10.83 9.94
C ASP A 182 -13.93 11.68 8.68
N PRO A 183 -14.14 11.06 7.50
CA PRO A 183 -14.47 11.76 6.26
C PRO A 183 -15.78 12.55 6.30
N ARG A 184 -16.66 12.26 7.25
CA ARG A 184 -17.94 12.95 7.44
C ARG A 184 -17.80 14.18 8.33
N VAL A 185 -16.68 14.30 9.04
CA VAL A 185 -16.42 15.40 9.98
C VAL A 185 -15.34 16.28 9.40
N LYS A 186 -15.72 17.51 9.01
CA LYS A 186 -14.75 18.50 8.54
C LYS A 186 -13.71 18.74 9.63
N ASN A 187 -12.46 18.72 9.21
CA ASN A 187 -11.32 18.93 10.07
C ASN A 187 -11.09 17.95 11.22
N SER A 188 -11.28 16.65 10.97
CA SER A 188 -11.30 15.61 12.00
C SER A 188 -9.95 15.04 12.44
N ALA A 189 -8.86 15.27 11.69
CA ALA A 189 -7.50 14.87 12.04
C ALA A 189 -6.49 15.95 11.64
N ASN A 190 -6.63 17.13 12.24
CA ASN A 190 -6.03 18.35 11.68
C ASN A 190 -5.13 19.08 12.67
N ASN A 191 -3.83 18.87 12.55
CA ASN A 191 -2.79 19.74 13.08
C ASN A 191 -1.61 19.72 12.10
N TYR A 192 -0.61 20.55 12.33
CA TYR A 192 0.56 20.59 11.45
C TYR A 192 1.49 19.38 11.61
N TYR A 193 1.39 18.58 12.68
CA TYR A 193 2.45 17.63 13.08
C TYR A 193 1.94 16.21 13.43
N GLY A 194 0.72 15.89 13.03
CA GLY A 194 0.16 14.54 13.07
C GLY A 194 -0.36 14.04 14.40
N ILE A 195 -0.51 12.72 14.48
CA ILE A 195 -1.27 12.05 15.55
C ILE A 195 -0.56 12.04 16.91
N ALA A 196 0.77 12.14 16.87
CA ALA A 196 1.66 12.07 18.03
C ALA A 196 3.00 12.78 17.75
N PRO A 197 3.01 14.11 17.60
CA PRO A 197 4.23 14.84 17.31
C PRO A 197 5.28 14.67 18.41
N ALA A 198 6.54 14.69 18.01
CA ALA A 198 7.68 14.77 18.91
C ALA A 198 8.55 15.99 18.60
N GLU A 199 9.10 16.57 19.67
CA GLU A 199 10.13 17.61 19.57
C GLU A 199 11.46 17.05 19.07
N ASN A 200 12.31 17.93 18.56
CA ASN A 200 13.67 17.59 18.11
C ASN A 200 14.55 16.98 19.22
N LEU A 201 14.24 17.25 20.49
CA LEU A 201 14.99 16.69 21.64
C LEU A 201 14.54 15.28 22.04
N ILE A 202 13.43 14.78 21.50
CA ILE A 202 12.91 13.43 21.78
C ILE A 202 13.71 12.41 20.98
N LYS A 203 14.29 11.44 21.67
CA LYS A 203 15.18 10.42 21.10
C LYS A 203 14.71 9.00 21.40
N ASN A 204 15.15 8.06 20.56
CA ASN A 204 14.91 6.62 20.68
C ASN A 204 13.43 6.24 20.90
N SER A 205 12.51 7.04 20.38
CA SER A 205 11.08 6.90 20.56
C SER A 205 10.40 6.35 19.32
N LYS A 206 9.22 5.75 19.51
CA LYS A 206 8.48 5.10 18.41
C LYS A 206 7.03 5.51 18.35
N ILE A 207 6.55 5.80 17.15
CA ILE A 207 5.13 5.74 16.83
C ILE A 207 4.86 4.38 16.21
N ILE A 208 3.90 3.64 16.74
CA ILE A 208 3.49 2.34 16.22
C ILE A 208 2.04 2.44 15.78
N VAL A 209 1.75 2.02 14.55
CA VAL A 209 0.38 1.90 14.02
C VAL A 209 0.08 0.45 13.69
N GLU A 210 -1.03 -0.06 14.20
CA GLU A 210 -1.48 -1.44 14.00
C GLU A 210 -2.97 -1.44 13.68
N ASN A 211 -3.35 -1.86 12.47
CA ASN A 211 -4.76 -1.87 12.04
C ASN A 211 -5.42 -0.48 12.11
N VAL A 212 -4.77 0.53 11.53
CA VAL A 212 -5.22 1.92 11.58
C VAL A 212 -5.77 2.39 10.24
N ASP A 213 -6.96 2.99 10.27
CA ASP A 213 -7.54 3.74 9.15
C ASP A 213 -7.44 5.24 9.47
N TYR A 214 -6.63 5.98 8.71
CA TYR A 214 -6.40 7.40 8.88
C TYR A 214 -7.02 8.21 7.73
N TYR A 215 -7.73 9.28 8.09
CA TYR A 215 -8.30 10.24 7.16
C TYR A 215 -8.03 11.69 7.60
N SER A 216 -7.54 12.52 6.69
CA SER A 216 -7.46 13.99 6.87
C SER A 216 -7.87 14.72 5.59
N ASP A 217 -8.72 15.74 5.73
CA ASP A 217 -9.22 16.60 4.65
C ASP A 217 -8.46 17.93 4.49
N ARG A 218 -7.49 18.20 5.36
CA ARG A 218 -6.76 19.47 5.43
C ARG A 218 -5.27 19.32 5.13
N GLY A 219 -4.82 18.23 4.53
CA GLY A 219 -3.41 18.04 4.19
C GLY A 219 -2.44 18.03 5.39
N ALA A 220 -2.91 17.64 6.58
CA ALA A 220 -2.06 17.42 7.75
C ALA A 220 -1.14 16.22 7.53
N GLN A 221 0.14 16.33 7.90
CA GLN A 221 1.04 15.18 7.96
C GLN A 221 0.58 14.23 9.06
N PRO A 222 0.37 12.93 8.78
CA PRO A 222 0.06 11.95 9.82
C PRO A 222 1.17 11.81 10.89
N PHE A 223 2.43 12.02 10.52
CA PHE A 223 3.57 11.76 11.40
C PHE A 223 4.64 12.85 11.37
N HIS A 224 5.10 13.25 12.56
CA HIS A 224 6.26 14.11 12.73
C HIS A 224 7.07 13.66 13.95
N ILE A 225 8.22 13.04 13.71
CA ILE A 225 9.11 12.52 14.77
C ILE A 225 10.57 12.56 14.31
N ARG A 226 11.12 13.78 14.29
CA ARG A 226 12.28 14.14 13.46
C ARG A 226 13.61 13.54 13.86
N ASP A 227 13.93 13.40 15.15
CA ASP A 227 15.28 12.94 15.55
C ASP A 227 15.63 11.59 14.90
N ALA A 228 16.85 11.48 14.37
CA ALA A 228 17.29 10.35 13.55
C ALA A 228 17.34 9.01 14.31
N SER A 229 17.21 9.00 15.64
CA SER A 229 17.09 7.78 16.44
C SER A 229 15.65 7.27 16.59
N ASN A 230 14.65 8.09 16.21
CA ASN A 230 13.25 7.73 16.33
C ASN A 230 12.76 6.90 15.13
N GLN A 231 11.63 6.22 15.30
CA GLN A 231 11.11 5.30 14.30
C GLN A 231 9.58 5.31 14.22
N ILE A 232 9.05 5.16 13.00
CA ILE A 232 7.63 4.85 12.77
C ILE A 232 7.52 3.37 12.38
N VAL A 233 6.64 2.63 13.03
CA VAL A 233 6.46 1.19 12.84
C VAL A 233 5.02 0.89 12.39
N PHE A 234 4.88 0.15 11.30
CA PHE A 234 3.59 -0.27 10.73
C PHE A 234 3.39 -1.77 10.92
N ARG A 235 2.24 -2.16 11.47
CA ARG A 235 1.82 -3.55 11.70
C ARG A 235 0.41 -3.78 11.18
N GLY A 236 0.08 -5.02 10.85
CA GLY A 236 -1.26 -5.37 10.38
C GLY A 236 -1.64 -4.57 9.13
N LYS A 237 -2.93 -4.25 8.99
CA LYS A 237 -3.46 -3.57 7.81
C LYS A 237 -3.72 -2.09 8.07
N ASN A 238 -3.01 -1.19 7.41
CA ASN A 238 -3.17 0.25 7.60
C ASN A 238 -3.58 0.95 6.29
N SER A 239 -4.43 1.95 6.42
CA SER A 239 -4.85 2.80 5.31
C SER A 239 -4.70 4.25 5.70
N PHE A 240 -4.02 5.03 4.86
CA PHE A 240 -3.85 6.47 5.06
C PHE A 240 -4.38 7.19 3.84
N HIS A 241 -5.33 8.08 4.07
CA HIS A 241 -5.85 8.98 3.06
C HIS A 241 -5.72 10.42 3.53
N THR A 242 -4.91 11.19 2.82
CA THR A 242 -4.77 12.63 3.04
C THR A 242 -5.17 13.36 1.78
N THR A 243 -6.08 14.31 1.91
CA THR A 243 -6.49 15.19 0.82
C THR A 243 -6.48 16.64 1.25
N LYS A 244 -6.53 17.55 0.28
CA LYS A 244 -6.62 19.00 0.48
C LYS A 244 -7.97 19.49 -0.05
N ILE A 245 -8.82 20.02 0.83
CA ILE A 245 -9.98 20.82 0.41
C ILE A 245 -9.57 22.24 0.01
N ALA A 246 -10.30 22.84 -0.93
CA ALA A 246 -10.09 24.22 -1.36
C ALA A 246 -10.11 25.19 -0.15
N GLY A 247 -9.09 26.03 -0.05
CA GLY A 247 -8.91 26.96 1.08
C GLY A 247 -8.10 26.41 2.26
N SER A 248 -7.66 25.14 2.24
CA SER A 248 -6.66 24.67 3.21
C SER A 248 -5.28 25.26 2.90
N VAL A 249 -4.67 25.88 3.91
CA VAL A 249 -3.29 26.40 3.89
C VAL A 249 -2.27 25.40 4.45
N LEU A 250 -2.74 24.30 5.04
CA LEU A 250 -1.89 23.24 5.57
C LEU A 250 -1.71 22.21 4.46
N VAL A 251 -0.49 22.10 3.94
CA VAL A 251 -0.11 21.04 3.02
C VAL A 251 1.24 20.58 3.52
N GLN A 252 1.34 19.34 4.02
CA GLN A 252 2.57 18.74 4.56
C GLN A 252 2.76 17.30 4.07
N GLU A 253 4.00 16.81 4.11
CA GLU A 253 4.39 15.46 3.68
C GLU A 253 3.60 14.37 4.42
N PHE A 254 3.66 13.11 3.97
CA PHE A 254 3.05 12.03 4.74
C PHE A 254 3.76 11.84 6.09
N ALA A 255 5.07 12.01 6.12
CA ALA A 255 5.83 11.90 7.35
C ALA A 255 7.13 12.69 7.31
N GLU A 256 7.39 13.47 8.36
CA GLU A 256 8.69 14.02 8.68
C GLU A 256 9.41 13.13 9.71
N ALA A 257 10.16 12.15 9.21
CA ALA A 257 10.90 11.17 10.01
C ALA A 257 11.98 10.46 9.18
N THR A 258 12.96 9.89 9.86
CA THR A 258 14.13 9.26 9.21
C THR A 258 13.98 7.74 9.07
N ASN A 259 13.37 7.06 10.05
CA ASN A 259 13.29 5.59 10.07
C ASN A 259 11.84 5.09 9.99
N PHE A 260 11.58 4.23 9.00
CA PHE A 260 10.28 3.62 8.75
C PHE A 260 10.43 2.10 8.71
N LEU A 261 9.63 1.40 9.50
CA LEU A 261 9.63 -0.06 9.57
C LEU A 261 8.24 -0.61 9.30
N PHE A 262 8.07 -1.27 8.16
CA PHE A 262 6.89 -2.07 7.86
C PHE A 262 7.19 -3.50 8.31
N GLU A 263 6.51 -3.94 9.37
CA GLU A 263 6.71 -5.26 9.97
C GLU A 263 6.30 -6.38 9.01
N GLU A 264 6.74 -7.60 9.31
CA GLU A 264 6.42 -8.78 8.52
C GLU A 264 4.90 -8.94 8.36
N ASP A 265 4.48 -9.30 7.14
CA ASP A 265 3.06 -9.44 6.75
C ASP A 265 2.19 -8.17 6.91
N SER A 266 2.77 -7.00 7.18
CA SER A 266 2.01 -5.74 7.18
C SER A 266 1.53 -5.37 5.78
N ASP A 267 0.39 -4.69 5.70
CA ASP A 267 -0.20 -4.19 4.46
C ASP A 267 -0.60 -2.73 4.66
N THR A 268 0.14 -1.80 4.05
CA THR A 268 -0.08 -0.37 4.22
C THR A 268 -0.32 0.30 2.88
N THR A 269 -1.43 1.04 2.79
CA THR A 269 -1.72 1.91 1.65
C THR A 269 -1.66 3.37 2.08
N ILE A 270 -0.95 4.18 1.32
CA ILE A 270 -0.86 5.64 1.46
C ILE A 270 -1.41 6.26 0.18
N ASN A 271 -2.44 7.09 0.31
CA ASN A 271 -3.01 7.87 -0.76
C ASN A 271 -2.99 9.36 -0.40
N MET A 272 -2.20 10.14 -1.14
CA MET A 272 -2.10 11.59 -1.01
C MET A 272 -2.69 12.26 -2.25
N GLU A 273 -3.83 12.93 -2.09
CA GLU A 273 -4.56 13.59 -3.18
C GLU A 273 -4.52 15.11 -3.04
N ASN A 274 -4.46 15.82 -4.18
CA ASN A 274 -4.53 17.29 -4.27
C ASN A 274 -3.50 18.02 -3.38
N THR A 275 -2.35 17.40 -3.10
CA THR A 275 -1.27 18.00 -2.32
C THR A 275 -0.30 18.73 -3.24
N GLU A 276 -0.10 20.03 -3.03
CA GLU A 276 0.89 20.86 -3.75
C GLU A 276 2.28 20.76 -3.11
N LEU A 277 2.77 19.55 -2.84
CA LEU A 277 3.97 19.33 -2.04
C LEU A 277 5.12 18.72 -2.80
N ILE A 278 6.27 18.77 -2.12
CA ILE A 278 7.55 18.35 -2.65
C ILE A 278 7.76 16.84 -2.45
N GLY A 279 7.40 16.26 -1.29
CA GLY A 279 7.65 14.84 -0.99
C GLY A 279 6.54 14.09 -0.27
N THR A 280 6.71 12.77 -0.18
CA THR A 280 5.87 11.86 0.63
C THR A 280 6.59 11.56 1.95
N PHE A 281 7.83 11.10 1.89
CA PHE A 281 8.69 10.91 3.07
C PHE A 281 9.75 12.01 3.14
N TRP A 282 9.80 12.73 4.26
CA TRP A 282 10.82 13.74 4.54
C TRP A 282 11.75 13.33 5.69
N PRO A 283 12.92 12.75 5.37
CA PRO A 283 13.96 12.47 6.35
C PRO A 283 14.76 13.75 6.69
N SER A 284 14.24 14.65 7.54
CA SER A 284 14.84 15.99 7.70
C SER A 284 16.13 16.06 8.55
N THR A 285 16.46 15.01 9.31
CA THR A 285 17.60 15.05 10.28
C THR A 285 18.68 13.99 10.04
N GLY A 286 18.48 13.09 9.08
CA GLY A 286 19.39 11.99 8.80
C GLY A 286 18.97 11.21 7.56
N PRO A 287 19.77 10.23 7.11
CA PRO A 287 19.48 9.46 5.90
C PRO A 287 18.19 8.65 6.03
N LEU A 288 17.37 8.62 4.98
CA LEU A 288 16.19 7.77 4.93
C LEU A 288 16.57 6.31 5.20
N ASN A 289 15.87 5.67 6.13
CA ASN A 289 15.88 4.22 6.32
C ASN A 289 14.45 3.69 6.27
N LEU A 290 14.00 3.28 5.08
CA LEU A 290 12.69 2.66 4.89
C LEU A 290 12.87 1.16 4.69
N THR A 291 12.32 0.35 5.60
CA THR A 291 12.44 -1.11 5.56
C THR A 291 11.08 -1.77 5.52
N LEU A 292 10.84 -2.55 4.47
CA LEU A 292 9.77 -3.53 4.40
C LEU A 292 10.36 -4.88 4.82
N LYS A 293 9.89 -5.45 5.93
CA LYS A 293 10.23 -6.83 6.30
C LYS A 293 9.56 -7.82 5.36
N ASN A 294 9.83 -9.10 5.58
CA ASN A 294 9.34 -10.19 4.75
C ASN A 294 7.83 -10.09 4.51
N ARG A 295 7.42 -10.26 3.25
CA ARG A 295 6.01 -10.27 2.79
C ARG A 295 5.20 -9.01 3.12
N ALA A 296 5.83 -7.96 3.65
CA ALA A 296 5.19 -6.68 3.88
C ALA A 296 4.83 -6.02 2.54
N ARG A 297 3.74 -5.27 2.52
CA ARG A 297 3.23 -4.57 1.34
C ARG A 297 3.09 -3.09 1.67
N LEU A 298 3.71 -2.26 0.84
CA LEU A 298 3.53 -0.82 0.87
C LEU A 298 3.08 -0.36 -0.50
N LYS A 299 1.89 0.25 -0.55
CA LYS A 299 1.40 0.95 -1.73
C LYS A 299 1.38 2.46 -1.46
N VAL A 300 1.98 3.23 -2.34
CA VAL A 300 2.00 4.69 -2.29
C VAL A 300 1.41 5.25 -3.58
N VAL A 301 0.35 6.04 -3.46
CA VAL A 301 -0.18 6.88 -4.54
C VAL A 301 -0.06 8.31 -4.07
N SER A 302 0.73 9.12 -4.77
CA SER A 302 1.02 10.49 -4.36
C SER A 302 1.17 11.39 -5.58
N ALA A 303 0.76 12.65 -5.46
CA ALA A 303 1.17 13.65 -6.44
C ALA A 303 2.66 13.98 -6.31
N ASN A 304 3.26 13.86 -5.12
CA ASN A 304 4.57 14.40 -4.81
C ASN A 304 5.71 13.43 -5.18
N ALA A 305 6.96 13.82 -4.89
CA ALA A 305 8.07 12.87 -4.91
C ALA A 305 7.86 11.79 -3.85
N LEU A 306 8.45 10.61 -4.02
CA LEU A 306 8.45 9.61 -2.95
C LEU A 306 9.28 10.10 -1.76
N VAL A 307 10.47 10.66 -2.02
CA VAL A 307 11.38 11.14 -0.98
C VAL A 307 11.77 12.59 -1.25
N TYR A 308 11.59 13.44 -0.25
CA TYR A 308 12.13 14.79 -0.19
C TYR A 308 13.24 14.83 0.86
N SER A 309 14.49 14.73 0.42
CA SER A 309 15.65 14.78 1.32
C SER A 309 16.33 16.14 1.21
N ASP A 310 16.36 16.90 2.30
CA ASP A 310 17.17 18.11 2.44
C ASP A 310 18.10 17.98 3.67
N GLY A 311 18.88 19.03 3.97
CA GLY A 311 19.66 19.10 5.21
C GLY A 311 20.61 17.92 5.43
N GLY A 312 20.38 17.13 6.49
CA GLY A 312 21.24 16.01 6.89
C GLY A 312 21.11 14.72 6.05
N ALA A 313 20.16 14.66 5.12
CA ALA A 313 19.79 13.46 4.36
C ALA A 313 20.35 13.43 2.92
N LEU A 314 21.50 14.06 2.69
CA LEU A 314 22.09 14.16 1.34
C LEU A 314 22.63 12.83 0.81
N HIS A 315 23.00 11.92 1.72
CA HIS A 315 23.73 10.69 1.41
C HIS A 315 23.22 9.50 2.23
N LYS A 316 23.44 8.30 1.72
CA LYS A 316 23.10 7.00 2.32
C LYS A 316 21.60 6.76 2.49
N ASN A 317 20.74 7.38 1.68
CA ASN A 317 19.31 7.08 1.71
C ASN A 317 19.07 5.65 1.22
N ARG A 318 18.24 4.89 1.94
CA ARG A 318 18.04 3.47 1.72
C ARG A 318 16.57 3.06 1.83
N ILE A 319 16.16 2.27 0.85
CA ILE A 319 14.91 1.51 0.85
C ILE A 319 15.28 0.02 0.78
N THR A 320 14.79 -0.77 1.74
CA THR A 320 14.96 -2.24 1.74
C THR A 320 13.59 -2.89 1.55
N VAL A 321 13.44 -3.67 0.48
CA VAL A 321 12.27 -4.51 0.21
C VAL A 321 12.63 -5.95 0.58
N GLY A 322 12.12 -6.44 1.72
CA GLY A 322 12.44 -7.76 2.27
C GLY A 322 11.96 -8.95 1.44
N GLU A 323 12.17 -10.18 1.95
CA GLU A 323 11.85 -11.39 1.19
C GLU A 323 10.34 -11.48 0.90
N GLY A 324 9.97 -11.59 -0.38
CA GLY A 324 8.57 -11.63 -0.81
C GLY A 324 7.77 -10.33 -0.55
N ALA A 325 8.43 -9.26 -0.09
CA ALA A 325 7.79 -7.97 0.14
C ALA A 325 7.48 -7.24 -1.16
N VAL A 326 6.56 -6.28 -1.13
CA VAL A 326 6.13 -5.49 -2.29
C VAL A 326 6.15 -4.01 -1.94
N LEU A 327 6.94 -3.25 -2.70
CA LEU A 327 6.85 -1.80 -2.76
C LEU A 327 6.21 -1.41 -4.09
N ASP A 328 5.04 -0.80 -4.05
CA ASP A 328 4.27 -0.31 -5.20
C ASP A 328 4.09 1.20 -5.10
N VAL A 329 4.70 1.96 -6.01
CA VAL A 329 4.76 3.41 -5.96
C VAL A 329 4.22 4.00 -7.26
N LYS A 330 3.24 4.89 -7.15
CA LYS A 330 2.69 5.68 -8.26
C LYS A 330 2.74 7.16 -7.92
N LEU A 331 3.55 7.91 -8.66
CA LEU A 331 3.78 9.34 -8.46
C LEU A 331 3.26 10.12 -9.66
N THR A 332 2.33 11.04 -9.45
CA THR A 332 1.49 11.56 -10.55
C THR A 332 1.77 13.01 -10.98
N ASP A 333 2.53 13.81 -10.22
CA ASP A 333 2.86 15.17 -10.64
C ASP A 333 3.90 15.19 -11.77
N LYS A 334 3.71 16.10 -12.74
CA LYS A 334 4.55 16.20 -13.94
C LYS A 334 5.98 16.64 -13.69
N LYS A 335 6.20 17.47 -12.68
CA LYS A 335 7.52 18.01 -12.33
C LYS A 335 8.12 17.23 -11.17
N ASP A 336 7.29 16.93 -10.17
CA ASP A 336 7.76 16.49 -8.86
C ASP A 336 7.44 15.01 -8.58
N GLY A 337 6.71 14.33 -9.47
CA GLY A 337 6.43 12.90 -9.37
C GLY A 337 7.63 12.01 -9.71
N VAL A 338 8.65 12.04 -8.86
CA VAL A 338 9.95 11.33 -8.93
C VAL A 338 10.26 10.57 -7.64
N LEU A 339 11.10 9.54 -7.69
CA LEU A 339 11.51 8.78 -6.51
C LEU A 339 12.28 9.64 -5.48
N MET A 340 13.15 10.53 -5.95
CA MET A 340 13.94 11.43 -5.12
C MET A 340 13.88 12.83 -5.70
N TYR A 341 13.38 13.78 -4.92
CA TYR A 341 13.17 15.16 -5.37
C TYR A 341 14.49 15.86 -5.74
N HIS A 342 15.45 15.85 -4.81
CA HIS A 342 16.80 16.39 -5.02
C HIS A 342 17.72 15.36 -5.68
N ASP A 343 18.85 15.81 -6.24
CA ASP A 343 19.88 14.92 -6.80
C ASP A 343 20.75 14.32 -5.68
N HIS A 344 20.11 13.56 -4.80
CA HIS A 344 20.74 12.84 -3.70
C HIS A 344 20.82 11.35 -4.01
N ASP A 345 21.70 10.64 -3.30
CA ASP A 345 21.82 9.20 -3.51
C ASP A 345 20.58 8.46 -3.00
N LEU A 346 20.29 7.32 -3.62
CA LEU A 346 19.26 6.39 -3.17
C LEU A 346 19.70 4.97 -3.48
N THR A 347 19.77 4.15 -2.45
CA THR A 347 19.96 2.70 -2.57
C THR A 347 18.63 1.99 -2.36
N ILE A 348 18.23 1.18 -3.33
CA ILE A 348 17.05 0.31 -3.24
C ILE A 348 17.53 -1.13 -3.28
N ASP A 349 17.37 -1.85 -2.17
CA ASP A 349 17.72 -3.26 -2.04
C ASP A 349 16.45 -4.10 -2.07
N VAL A 350 16.24 -4.85 -3.15
CA VAL A 350 15.12 -5.79 -3.29
C VAL A 350 15.65 -7.19 -3.01
N GLN A 351 15.28 -7.73 -1.86
CA GLN A 351 15.71 -9.05 -1.41
C GLN A 351 14.97 -10.16 -2.17
N LYS A 352 15.24 -11.41 -1.75
CA LYS A 352 14.77 -12.62 -2.42
C LYS A 352 13.26 -12.58 -2.68
N ASN A 353 12.82 -12.86 -3.91
CA ASN A 353 11.41 -12.84 -4.33
C ASN A 353 10.66 -11.51 -4.06
N GLY A 354 11.35 -10.44 -3.68
CA GLY A 354 10.76 -9.13 -3.45
C GLY A 354 10.36 -8.45 -4.77
N ARG A 355 9.48 -7.47 -4.67
CA ARG A 355 8.96 -6.73 -5.84
C ARG A 355 9.05 -5.23 -5.63
N PHE A 356 9.64 -4.55 -6.60
CA PHE A 356 9.65 -3.09 -6.66
C PHE A 356 8.94 -2.63 -7.93
N LEU A 357 7.81 -1.93 -7.76
CA LEU A 357 7.01 -1.37 -8.83
C LEU A 357 7.02 0.14 -8.69
N ALA A 358 7.44 0.85 -9.72
CA ALA A 358 7.50 2.31 -9.72
C ALA A 358 6.94 2.88 -11.03
N GLU A 359 5.82 3.58 -10.94
CA GLU A 359 5.29 4.44 -12.00
C GLU A 359 5.53 5.90 -11.62
N THR A 360 6.32 6.59 -12.44
CA THR A 360 6.68 8.00 -12.25
C THR A 360 6.27 8.82 -13.46
N VAL A 361 6.20 10.13 -13.27
CA VAL A 361 5.94 11.07 -14.35
C VAL A 361 7.22 11.86 -14.65
N GLY A 362 7.90 12.37 -13.63
CA GLY A 362 9.22 12.99 -13.78
C GLY A 362 10.35 11.97 -13.94
N ALA A 363 11.37 12.31 -14.73
CA ALA A 363 12.56 11.47 -14.86
C ALA A 363 13.36 11.45 -13.54
N ASN A 364 13.77 10.27 -13.10
CA ASN A 364 14.33 10.06 -11.77
C ASN A 364 15.83 10.38 -11.70
N ASN A 365 16.26 11.00 -10.60
CA ASN A 365 17.68 11.15 -10.29
C ASN A 365 18.29 9.78 -9.94
N PHE A 366 19.48 9.51 -10.47
CA PHE A 366 20.19 8.25 -10.22
C PHE A 366 21.69 8.48 -10.42
N ASN A 367 22.30 9.20 -9.48
CA ASN A 367 23.72 9.54 -9.55
C ASN A 367 24.63 8.33 -9.25
N LYS A 368 25.94 8.54 -9.39
CA LYS A 368 26.98 7.50 -9.20
C LYS A 368 26.99 6.78 -7.85
N ASN A 369 26.36 7.36 -6.82
CA ASN A 369 26.26 6.76 -5.49
C ASN A 369 24.91 6.03 -5.28
N SER A 370 23.97 6.18 -6.20
CA SER A 370 22.70 5.46 -6.19
C SER A 370 22.85 4.03 -6.71
N SER A 371 22.03 3.13 -6.18
CA SER A 371 21.99 1.75 -6.66
C SER A 371 20.61 1.12 -6.57
N LEU A 372 20.34 0.19 -7.47
CA LEU A 372 19.20 -0.73 -7.42
C LEU A 372 19.75 -2.16 -7.43
N ASN A 373 19.62 -2.86 -6.31
CA ASN A 373 20.11 -4.23 -6.16
C ASN A 373 18.93 -5.18 -6.13
N LEU A 374 18.88 -6.11 -7.09
CA LEU A 374 17.83 -7.12 -7.20
C LEU A 374 18.40 -8.48 -6.82
N GLY A 375 17.97 -9.02 -5.70
CA GLY A 375 18.37 -10.33 -5.18
C GLY A 375 17.68 -11.52 -5.88
N PRO A 376 17.91 -12.75 -5.40
CA PRO A 376 17.43 -13.96 -6.07
C PRO A 376 15.91 -14.00 -6.25
N GLY A 377 15.41 -14.20 -7.47
CA GLY A 377 13.97 -14.22 -7.76
C GLY A 377 13.26 -12.86 -7.63
N ALA A 378 13.98 -11.78 -7.33
CA ALA A 378 13.40 -10.44 -7.24
C ALA A 378 12.90 -9.94 -8.61
N LYS A 379 11.92 -9.03 -8.58
CA LYS A 379 11.37 -8.39 -9.78
C LYS A 379 11.29 -6.89 -9.62
N ALA A 380 11.67 -6.15 -10.66
CA ALA A 380 11.48 -4.71 -10.73
C ALA A 380 10.75 -4.30 -12.01
N GLU A 381 9.73 -3.46 -11.87
CA GLU A 381 9.03 -2.81 -12.98
C GLU A 381 9.09 -1.29 -12.79
N LEU A 382 9.80 -0.64 -13.69
CA LEU A 382 10.12 0.78 -13.63
C LEU A 382 9.54 1.46 -14.86
N LYS A 383 8.60 2.37 -14.65
CA LYS A 383 7.90 3.07 -15.72
C LYS A 383 7.97 4.57 -15.49
N ASN A 384 8.37 5.29 -16.52
CA ASN A 384 8.14 6.72 -16.59
C ASN A 384 7.13 6.99 -17.70
N THR A 385 6.10 7.77 -17.41
CA THR A 385 4.98 7.99 -18.34
C THR A 385 5.25 9.07 -19.39
N HIS A 386 6.24 9.94 -19.19
CA HIS A 386 6.53 11.06 -20.08
C HIS A 386 7.86 10.94 -20.84
N GLY A 387 8.80 10.11 -20.40
CA GLY A 387 10.10 9.95 -21.05
C GLY A 387 10.89 8.77 -20.51
N ASP A 388 12.22 8.85 -20.56
CA ASP A 388 13.12 7.82 -20.03
C ASP A 388 12.99 7.73 -18.50
N PHE A 389 13.23 6.55 -17.91
CA PHE A 389 13.03 6.38 -16.46
C PHE A 389 13.99 7.23 -15.62
N TYR A 390 15.28 7.29 -15.99
CA TYR A 390 16.29 8.11 -15.34
C TYR A 390 16.68 9.34 -16.14
N LYS A 391 17.10 10.40 -15.44
CA LYS A 391 17.65 11.62 -16.04
C LYS A 391 19.17 11.53 -16.14
N ASN A 392 19.69 10.98 -17.24
CA ASN A 392 21.13 10.75 -17.43
C ASN A 392 21.77 9.98 -16.26
N GLY A 393 21.14 8.87 -15.86
CA GLY A 393 21.52 8.12 -14.67
C GLY A 393 22.94 7.52 -14.77
N SER A 394 23.73 7.67 -13.72
CA SER A 394 25.10 7.14 -13.60
C SER A 394 25.28 6.14 -12.45
N GLY A 395 24.22 5.83 -11.72
CA GLY A 395 24.19 4.81 -10.68
C GLY A 395 24.27 3.38 -11.23
N THR A 396 24.24 2.40 -10.32
CA THR A 396 24.40 0.98 -10.68
C THR A 396 23.13 0.17 -10.41
N ILE A 397 22.69 -0.58 -11.40
CA ILE A 397 21.69 -1.65 -11.27
C ILE A 397 22.44 -2.99 -11.23
N ARG A 398 22.20 -3.78 -10.19
CA ARG A 398 22.81 -5.11 -10.03
C ARG A 398 21.74 -6.18 -9.96
N LEU A 399 21.84 -7.17 -10.84
CA LEU A 399 21.00 -8.36 -10.83
C LEU A 399 21.79 -9.53 -10.21
N ASP A 400 21.32 -10.04 -9.08
CA ASP A 400 21.84 -11.23 -8.43
C ASP A 400 20.78 -12.33 -8.48
N ASN A 401 20.81 -13.11 -9.58
CA ASN A 401 19.86 -14.20 -9.80
C ASN A 401 18.38 -13.74 -9.72
N ALA A 402 18.13 -12.44 -9.94
CA ALA A 402 16.81 -11.83 -10.01
C ALA A 402 16.01 -12.40 -11.19
N ASP A 403 14.69 -12.45 -11.08
CA ASP A 403 13.82 -12.99 -12.14
C ASP A 403 13.62 -12.00 -13.29
N GLU A 404 13.43 -10.72 -12.97
CA GLU A 404 13.03 -9.73 -13.97
C GLU A 404 13.44 -8.29 -13.61
N LEU A 405 13.94 -7.57 -14.61
CA LEU A 405 13.98 -6.11 -14.63
C LEU A 405 13.24 -5.65 -15.89
N LEU A 406 12.21 -4.82 -15.73
CA LEU A 406 11.50 -4.17 -16.82
C LEU A 406 11.59 -2.66 -16.65
N MET A 407 12.05 -1.97 -17.68
CA MET A 407 12.09 -0.51 -17.77
C MET A 407 11.29 -0.04 -18.98
N THR A 408 10.35 0.88 -18.77
CA THR A 408 9.47 1.41 -19.81
C THR A 408 9.54 2.94 -19.84
N SER A 409 9.78 3.50 -21.02
CA SER A 409 9.70 4.94 -21.26
C SER A 409 8.34 5.37 -21.81
N GLY A 410 8.01 6.62 -21.55
CA GLY A 410 6.84 7.31 -22.07
C GLY A 410 7.06 7.97 -23.43
N SER A 411 6.15 8.86 -23.79
CA SER A 411 6.04 9.48 -25.12
C SER A 411 7.22 10.39 -25.55
N HIS A 412 8.10 10.81 -24.64
CA HIS A 412 9.22 11.72 -24.94
C HIS A 412 10.60 11.19 -24.54
N GLY A 413 10.81 9.86 -24.55
CA GLY A 413 12.13 9.26 -24.35
C GLY A 413 13.14 9.72 -25.41
N LYS A 414 14.38 10.08 -25.01
CA LYS A 414 15.38 10.71 -25.91
C LYS A 414 16.64 9.89 -26.09
N THR A 415 16.91 8.93 -25.20
CA THR A 415 18.14 8.16 -25.23
C THR A 415 17.88 6.67 -25.30
N SER A 416 17.19 6.08 -24.32
CA SER A 416 16.80 4.67 -24.25
C SER A 416 15.80 4.54 -23.09
N PRO A 417 15.01 3.47 -22.98
CA PRO A 417 13.94 3.43 -21.98
C PRO A 417 14.46 3.41 -20.54
N THR A 418 15.77 3.18 -20.37
CA THR A 418 16.47 3.25 -19.10
C THR A 418 16.78 4.70 -18.67
N GLY A 419 17.17 5.57 -19.60
CA GLY A 419 17.74 6.90 -19.29
C GLY A 419 19.12 6.88 -18.62
N LEU A 420 19.81 5.73 -18.63
CA LEU A 420 21.17 5.59 -18.11
C LEU A 420 22.20 6.20 -19.08
N SER A 421 23.20 6.88 -18.53
CA SER A 421 24.22 7.64 -19.25
C SER A 421 25.53 7.72 -18.45
N ALA A 422 26.36 6.68 -18.54
CA ALA A 422 27.71 6.66 -18.02
C ALA A 422 28.65 5.81 -18.87
N SER A 423 29.92 6.22 -18.93
CA SER A 423 30.99 5.46 -19.59
C SER A 423 31.41 4.21 -18.80
N LYS A 424 31.10 4.18 -17.49
CA LYS A 424 31.29 3.02 -16.61
C LYS A 424 30.07 2.11 -16.67
N PRO A 425 30.21 0.82 -16.33
CA PRO A 425 29.07 -0.08 -16.30
C PRO A 425 28.00 0.37 -15.30
N THR A 426 26.76 0.45 -15.75
CA THR A 426 25.58 0.83 -14.97
C THR A 426 24.62 -0.33 -14.78
N LEU A 427 24.74 -1.42 -15.56
CA LEU A 427 24.01 -2.67 -15.35
C LEU A 427 25.00 -3.81 -15.21
N THR A 428 24.92 -4.53 -14.09
CA THR A 428 25.86 -5.57 -13.69
C THR A 428 25.12 -6.82 -13.23
N PHE A 429 25.81 -7.95 -13.34
CA PHE A 429 25.28 -9.26 -12.98
C PHE A 429 26.19 -9.92 -11.96
N ALA A 430 25.62 -10.41 -10.86
CA ALA A 430 26.35 -11.25 -9.92
C ALA A 430 26.63 -12.64 -10.54
N PRO A 431 27.57 -13.42 -9.97
CA PRO A 431 27.78 -14.80 -10.39
C PRO A 431 26.48 -15.61 -10.41
N PHE A 432 26.27 -16.35 -11.49
CA PHE A 432 25.06 -17.14 -11.66
C PHE A 432 25.06 -18.35 -10.72
N SER A 433 23.96 -18.52 -10.01
CA SER A 433 23.66 -19.74 -9.27
C SER A 433 23.43 -20.91 -10.24
N THR A 434 23.37 -22.13 -9.72
CA THR A 434 23.07 -23.36 -10.49
C THR A 434 21.75 -23.27 -11.27
N ASP A 435 20.81 -22.47 -10.77
CA ASP A 435 19.46 -22.34 -11.29
C ASP A 435 19.33 -21.23 -12.35
N THR A 436 20.40 -20.47 -12.59
CA THR A 436 20.45 -19.36 -13.54
C THR A 436 21.36 -19.73 -14.71
N LYS A 437 20.79 -19.92 -15.90
CA LYS A 437 21.56 -20.20 -17.13
C LYS A 437 21.97 -18.93 -17.89
N GLY A 438 21.69 -17.76 -17.30
CA GLY A 438 21.85 -16.46 -17.92
C GLY A 438 20.54 -15.72 -17.98
N TYR A 439 20.50 -14.68 -18.82
CA TYR A 439 19.32 -13.85 -19.01
C TYR A 439 19.01 -13.65 -20.49
N GLY A 440 17.73 -13.62 -20.85
CA GLY A 440 17.29 -13.06 -22.11
C GLY A 440 17.18 -11.54 -22.02
N ILE A 441 17.73 -10.84 -23.00
CA ILE A 441 17.63 -9.38 -23.15
C ILE A 441 16.62 -9.08 -24.25
N TYR A 442 15.62 -8.26 -23.93
CA TYR A 442 14.54 -7.90 -24.84
C TYR A 442 14.40 -6.39 -24.97
N ALA A 443 14.06 -5.96 -26.19
CA ALA A 443 13.74 -4.60 -26.57
C ALA A 443 12.36 -4.58 -27.23
N ASP A 444 11.41 -3.82 -26.69
CA ASP A 444 10.01 -3.82 -27.15
C ASP A 444 9.41 -5.23 -27.25
N ASP A 445 9.69 -6.03 -26.21
CA ASP A 445 9.28 -7.43 -26.08
C ASP A 445 9.82 -8.36 -27.19
N GLN A 446 10.74 -7.88 -28.04
CA GLN A 446 11.50 -8.69 -29.00
C GLN A 446 12.84 -9.12 -28.39
N TRP A 447 13.20 -10.39 -28.55
CA TRP A 447 14.50 -10.89 -28.11
C TRP A 447 15.64 -10.24 -28.91
N VAL A 448 16.71 -9.84 -28.23
CA VAL A 448 17.87 -9.15 -28.83
C VAL A 448 19.14 -9.98 -28.70
N THR A 449 19.42 -10.47 -27.50
CA THR A 449 20.63 -11.25 -27.18
C THR A 449 20.45 -11.98 -25.85
N ASP A 450 21.31 -12.97 -25.61
CA ASP A 450 21.44 -13.60 -24.31
C ASP A 450 22.63 -13.03 -23.53
N GLN A 451 22.47 -12.96 -22.21
CA GLN A 451 23.50 -12.65 -21.23
C GLN A 451 23.88 -13.96 -20.53
N ALA A 452 24.85 -14.69 -21.10
CA ALA A 452 25.27 -16.00 -20.62
C ALA A 452 26.42 -15.97 -19.59
N ASP A 453 26.97 -14.79 -19.31
CA ASP A 453 28.09 -14.57 -18.39
C ASP A 453 27.84 -13.34 -17.48
N THR A 454 28.83 -12.94 -16.70
CA THR A 454 28.76 -11.74 -15.84
C THR A 454 29.22 -10.46 -16.55
N SER A 455 29.19 -10.41 -17.89
CA SER A 455 29.53 -9.21 -18.66
C SER A 455 28.67 -8.03 -18.19
N SER A 456 29.32 -6.89 -18.02
CA SER A 456 28.68 -5.68 -17.53
C SER A 456 28.37 -4.74 -18.68
N TRP A 457 27.35 -3.90 -18.49
CA TRP A 457 26.79 -3.05 -19.53
C TRP A 457 26.98 -1.58 -19.16
N ALA A 458 27.53 -0.79 -20.08
CA ALA A 458 27.63 0.65 -19.99
C ALA A 458 26.69 1.28 -21.01
N PHE A 459 25.81 2.16 -20.54
CA PHE A 459 24.87 2.91 -21.37
C PHE A 459 25.41 4.32 -21.55
N THR A 460 25.67 4.75 -22.77
CA THR A 460 26.05 6.13 -23.08
C THR A 460 25.03 6.73 -24.06
N PRO A 461 24.94 8.06 -24.19
CA PRO A 461 23.98 8.69 -25.10
C PRO A 461 24.13 8.26 -26.56
N SER A 462 25.34 7.84 -26.97
CA SER A 462 25.66 7.48 -28.35
C SER A 462 25.85 5.99 -28.58
N ARG A 463 25.95 5.17 -27.52
CA ARG A 463 26.25 3.74 -27.64
C ARG A 463 25.96 2.97 -26.35
N ILE A 464 25.52 1.73 -26.51
CA ILE A 464 25.46 0.73 -25.44
C ILE A 464 26.64 -0.21 -25.63
N LYS A 465 27.36 -0.53 -24.56
CA LYS A 465 28.50 -1.46 -24.60
C LYS A 465 28.30 -2.58 -23.59
N ARG A 466 28.58 -3.81 -24.00
CA ARG A 466 28.73 -4.96 -23.11
C ARG A 466 30.19 -5.44 -23.15
N SER A 467 30.76 -5.75 -21.99
CA SER A 467 32.15 -6.20 -21.86
C SER A 467 32.28 -7.30 -20.78
N PRO A 468 33.07 -8.36 -21.01
CA PRO A 468 33.93 -8.60 -22.19
C PRO A 468 33.18 -9.05 -23.45
N THR A 469 31.96 -9.58 -23.33
CA THR A 469 31.22 -10.11 -24.49
C THR A 469 30.53 -8.97 -25.25
N ALA A 470 31.11 -8.51 -26.36
CA ALA A 470 30.59 -7.37 -27.11
C ALA A 470 29.18 -7.59 -27.69
N LEU A 471 28.44 -6.49 -27.87
CA LEU A 471 27.21 -6.46 -28.67
C LEU A 471 27.54 -6.17 -30.14
N THR A 472 26.71 -6.65 -31.04
CA THR A 472 26.72 -6.17 -32.43
C THR A 472 26.10 -4.78 -32.53
N ARG A 473 26.48 -4.01 -33.55
CA ARG A 473 25.94 -2.66 -33.77
C ARG A 473 24.41 -2.63 -33.92
N GLY A 474 23.83 -3.69 -34.49
CA GLY A 474 22.37 -3.84 -34.63
C GLY A 474 21.67 -4.03 -33.29
N GLN A 475 22.24 -4.87 -32.41
CA GLN A 475 21.72 -5.07 -31.05
C GLN A 475 21.80 -3.79 -30.22
N GLU A 476 22.92 -3.06 -30.30
CA GLU A 476 23.08 -1.77 -29.63
C GLU A 476 21.99 -0.79 -30.06
N HIS A 477 21.77 -0.64 -31.38
CA HIS A 477 20.75 0.25 -31.93
C HIS A 477 19.33 -0.16 -31.53
N GLN A 478 19.01 -1.46 -31.57
CA GLN A 478 17.69 -1.96 -31.21
C GLN A 478 17.35 -1.64 -29.75
N ILE A 479 18.30 -1.80 -28.83
CA ILE A 479 18.09 -1.49 -27.40
C ILE A 479 17.99 0.03 -27.19
N GLN A 480 18.83 0.81 -27.87
CA GLN A 480 18.82 2.27 -27.76
C GLN A 480 17.49 2.87 -28.25
N ALA A 481 16.93 2.35 -29.34
CA ALA A 481 15.71 2.85 -29.94
C ALA A 481 14.41 2.34 -29.28
N ALA A 482 14.51 1.42 -28.32
CA ALA A 482 13.35 0.77 -27.73
C ALA A 482 12.56 1.70 -26.80
N SER A 483 11.27 1.43 -26.65
CA SER A 483 10.44 2.03 -25.59
C SER A 483 10.40 1.18 -24.31
N ARG A 484 10.81 -0.09 -24.42
CA ARG A 484 10.83 -1.07 -23.33
C ARG A 484 12.15 -1.84 -23.36
N PHE A 485 12.86 -1.85 -22.24
CA PHE A 485 14.04 -2.69 -22.03
C PHE A 485 13.73 -3.70 -20.94
N LYS A 486 13.94 -4.98 -21.24
CA LYS A 486 13.60 -6.07 -20.33
C LYS A 486 14.74 -7.07 -20.22
N VAL A 487 15.04 -7.47 -19.00
CA VAL A 487 16.01 -8.52 -18.66
C VAL A 487 15.25 -9.62 -17.91
N VAL A 488 15.28 -10.84 -18.42
CA VAL A 488 14.53 -11.98 -17.86
C VAL A 488 15.46 -13.14 -17.59
N ARG A 489 15.37 -13.73 -16.40
CA ARG A 489 16.19 -14.88 -16.02
C ARG A 489 15.81 -16.13 -16.82
N ASN A 490 16.82 -16.78 -17.40
CA ASN A 490 16.67 -18.10 -17.99
C ASN A 490 16.85 -19.14 -16.87
N ALA A 491 15.73 -19.64 -16.34
CA ALA A 491 15.75 -20.66 -15.29
C ALA A 491 16.01 -22.07 -15.86
N THR A 492 16.66 -22.94 -15.08
CA THR A 492 16.76 -24.37 -15.40
C THR A 492 15.35 -24.97 -15.44
N LYS A 493 14.88 -25.41 -16.61
CA LYS A 493 13.66 -26.22 -16.69
C LYS A 493 13.86 -27.48 -15.82
N GLY A 494 13.08 -27.59 -14.75
CA GLY A 494 12.76 -28.90 -14.19
C GLY A 494 12.13 -29.75 -15.28
N THR A 495 12.55 -31.01 -15.38
CA THR A 495 12.17 -32.01 -16.38
C THR A 495 10.71 -31.92 -16.87
N THR A 496 10.54 -31.46 -18.11
CA THR A 496 9.69 -32.09 -19.12
C THR A 496 10.12 -31.56 -20.50
N GLU A 497 10.51 -32.54 -21.33
CA GLU A 497 10.85 -32.54 -22.76
C GLU A 497 11.36 -31.26 -23.45
N SER A 498 12.58 -31.37 -24.00
CA SER A 498 13.08 -30.52 -25.07
C SER A 498 12.42 -30.89 -26.40
N PRO A 499 11.94 -29.93 -27.20
CA PRO A 499 11.86 -30.12 -28.64
C PRO A 499 13.19 -29.69 -29.28
N LYS A 500 13.80 -30.62 -30.00
CA LYS A 500 14.88 -30.37 -30.96
C LYS A 500 14.35 -29.48 -32.10
N ASN A 501 15.25 -28.64 -32.63
CA ASN A 501 15.23 -27.75 -33.81
C ASN A 501 14.00 -27.66 -34.76
N PRO A 502 13.82 -26.48 -35.40
CA PRO A 502 12.54 -25.83 -35.58
C PRO A 502 11.85 -26.17 -36.90
N PRO A 503 10.50 -26.21 -36.95
CA PRO A 503 9.79 -25.88 -38.17
C PRO A 503 9.66 -24.35 -38.26
N VAL A 504 9.91 -23.81 -39.45
CA VAL A 504 9.53 -22.45 -39.83
C VAL A 504 8.03 -22.32 -39.61
N VAL A 505 7.60 -21.57 -38.58
CA VAL A 505 6.18 -21.26 -38.35
C VAL A 505 6.05 -19.83 -37.84
N THR A 506 5.13 -19.14 -38.50
CA THR A 506 4.51 -17.82 -38.30
C THR A 506 4.41 -17.31 -36.84
N PRO A 507 4.32 -15.98 -36.64
CA PRO A 507 4.46 -15.33 -35.33
C PRO A 507 3.64 -16.00 -34.23
N ALA A 508 4.32 -16.39 -33.15
CA ALA A 508 3.70 -17.01 -31.99
C ALA A 508 2.67 -16.07 -31.37
N LYS A 509 1.40 -16.46 -31.44
CA LYS A 509 0.28 -15.83 -30.75
C LYS A 509 0.56 -15.85 -29.25
N LYS A 510 0.41 -14.70 -28.57
CA LYS A 510 0.53 -14.58 -27.10
C LYS A 510 -0.21 -15.75 -26.43
N PRO A 511 0.36 -16.43 -25.42
CA PRO A 511 -0.39 -17.43 -24.66
C PRO A 511 -1.56 -16.71 -24.01
N GLY A 512 -2.78 -17.12 -24.38
CA GLY A 512 -3.95 -16.47 -23.83
C GLY A 512 -4.14 -16.77 -22.35
N GLN A 513 -4.98 -15.97 -21.71
CA GLN A 513 -5.22 -15.92 -20.28
C GLN A 513 -6.73 -15.96 -19.99
N LEU A 514 -7.09 -16.54 -18.85
CA LEU A 514 -8.41 -16.45 -18.26
C LEU A 514 -8.42 -15.33 -17.21
N LEU A 515 -9.27 -14.33 -17.39
CA LEU A 515 -9.31 -13.11 -16.60
C LEU A 515 -10.72 -12.82 -16.10
N LEU A 516 -10.84 -12.50 -14.80
CA LEU A 516 -12.00 -11.81 -14.25
C LEU A 516 -11.76 -10.29 -14.39
N LYS A 517 -12.46 -9.64 -15.32
CA LYS A 517 -12.25 -8.23 -15.67
C LYS A 517 -13.00 -7.28 -14.77
N GLN A 518 -14.24 -7.62 -14.45
CA GLN A 518 -15.14 -6.76 -13.71
C GLN A 518 -16.07 -7.62 -12.84
N VAL A 519 -16.41 -7.12 -11.67
CA VAL A 519 -17.43 -7.67 -10.77
C VAL A 519 -18.42 -6.54 -10.46
N PRO A 520 -19.73 -6.81 -10.38
CA PRO A 520 -20.72 -5.80 -10.07
C PRO A 520 -20.89 -5.64 -8.56
N ASP A 521 -21.39 -4.48 -8.15
CA ASP A 521 -21.88 -4.24 -6.81
C ASP A 521 -23.35 -4.66 -6.69
N PHE A 522 -23.79 -4.95 -5.47
CA PHE A 522 -25.14 -5.40 -5.18
C PHE A 522 -25.77 -4.52 -4.11
N ASP A 523 -27.02 -4.11 -4.31
CA ASP A 523 -27.79 -3.33 -3.33
C ASP A 523 -29.21 -3.88 -3.21
N PHE A 524 -29.57 -4.41 -2.03
CA PHE A 524 -30.94 -4.88 -1.77
C PHE A 524 -31.93 -3.73 -1.49
N GLY A 525 -31.45 -2.49 -1.45
CA GLY A 525 -32.22 -1.27 -1.33
C GLY A 525 -32.90 -1.08 0.03
N PRO A 526 -33.63 0.03 0.21
CA PRO A 526 -34.37 0.29 1.43
C PRO A 526 -35.53 -0.71 1.60
N ARG A 527 -35.68 -1.28 2.80
CA ARG A 527 -36.77 -2.21 3.14
C ARG A 527 -37.37 -1.87 4.50
N LEU A 528 -38.69 -1.98 4.61
CA LEU A 528 -39.42 -1.85 5.87
C LEU A 528 -39.36 -3.17 6.64
N ILE A 529 -39.36 -3.10 7.97
CA ILE A 529 -39.54 -4.28 8.82
C ILE A 529 -40.99 -4.76 8.68
N LYS A 530 -41.18 -6.07 8.51
CA LYS A 530 -42.49 -6.69 8.34
C LYS A 530 -42.67 -7.85 9.31
N PRO A 531 -43.91 -8.20 9.68
CA PRO A 531 -44.21 -9.37 10.52
C PRO A 531 -44.10 -10.72 9.74
N GLU A 532 -43.49 -10.71 8.56
CA GLU A 532 -43.33 -11.87 7.67
C GLU A 532 -41.90 -11.95 7.15
N THR A 533 -41.42 -13.16 6.81
CA THR A 533 -40.12 -13.38 6.17
C THR A 533 -40.05 -12.64 4.84
N GLN A 534 -38.96 -11.90 4.61
CA GLN A 534 -38.75 -11.17 3.37
C GLN A 534 -37.82 -11.92 2.41
N ILE A 535 -38.22 -12.04 1.16
CA ILE A 535 -37.37 -12.57 0.08
C ILE A 535 -36.92 -11.39 -0.78
N LEU A 536 -35.63 -11.10 -0.75
CA LEU A 536 -35.04 -9.90 -1.33
C LEU A 536 -34.06 -10.27 -2.45
N ARG A 537 -34.05 -9.44 -3.48
CA ARG A 537 -33.12 -9.48 -4.61
C ARG A 537 -32.40 -8.14 -4.73
N PRO A 538 -31.08 -8.14 -4.94
CA PRO A 538 -30.36 -6.89 -5.07
C PRO A 538 -30.46 -6.34 -6.49
N LYS A 539 -30.51 -5.01 -6.59
CA LYS A 539 -30.11 -4.31 -7.80
C LYS A 539 -28.63 -4.60 -8.03
N VAL A 540 -28.28 -4.92 -9.26
CA VAL A 540 -26.91 -5.14 -9.72
C VAL A 540 -26.41 -3.84 -10.34
N ASP A 541 -25.29 -3.29 -9.87
CA ASP A 541 -24.65 -2.10 -10.43
C ASP A 541 -23.32 -2.47 -11.08
N GLY A 542 -23.20 -2.22 -12.38
CA GLY A 542 -22.09 -2.71 -13.21
C GLY A 542 -22.30 -4.11 -13.79
N GLU A 543 -21.22 -4.68 -14.36
CA GLU A 543 -21.26 -5.98 -15.03
C GLU A 543 -20.25 -6.97 -14.45
N PHE A 544 -20.61 -8.27 -14.46
CA PHE A 544 -19.68 -9.36 -14.21
C PHE A 544 -19.07 -9.84 -15.52
N ILE A 545 -17.86 -9.39 -15.83
CA ILE A 545 -17.20 -9.68 -17.11
C ILE A 545 -16.03 -10.63 -16.90
N ILE A 546 -16.06 -11.74 -17.64
CA ILE A 546 -14.94 -12.66 -17.77
C ILE A 546 -14.43 -12.69 -19.20
N GLU A 547 -13.11 -12.84 -19.35
CA GLU A 547 -12.42 -12.91 -20.64
C GLU A 547 -11.53 -14.17 -20.66
N ASP A 548 -11.71 -15.02 -21.66
CA ASP A 548 -10.80 -16.13 -21.95
C ASP A 548 -10.15 -15.91 -23.32
N THR A 549 -8.83 -15.75 -23.32
CA THR A 549 -8.03 -15.59 -24.55
C THR A 549 -7.20 -16.83 -24.87
N ARG A 550 -7.26 -17.89 -24.03
CA ARG A 550 -6.35 -19.07 -24.05
C ARG A 550 -6.34 -19.80 -25.39
N THR A 551 -7.46 -19.89 -26.11
CA THR A 551 -7.58 -20.49 -27.45
C THR A 551 -8.82 -19.96 -28.19
N ALA A 552 -8.89 -20.10 -29.53
CA ALA A 552 -10.07 -19.71 -30.33
C ALA A 552 -11.27 -20.69 -30.24
N ALA A 553 -11.10 -21.83 -29.58
CA ALA A 553 -12.16 -22.81 -29.34
C ALA A 553 -12.79 -22.60 -27.96
N ALA A 554 -14.09 -22.89 -27.85
CA ALA A 554 -14.85 -22.76 -26.61
C ALA A 554 -14.25 -23.63 -25.50
N LYS A 555 -14.01 -23.05 -24.33
CA LYS A 555 -13.60 -23.78 -23.12
C LYS A 555 -14.57 -23.51 -21.97
N SER A 556 -14.85 -24.55 -21.19
CA SER A 556 -15.62 -24.41 -19.95
C SER A 556 -14.79 -23.67 -18.91
N VAL A 557 -15.39 -22.63 -18.33
CA VAL A 557 -14.85 -21.79 -17.26
C VAL A 557 -15.74 -21.94 -16.05
N LYS A 558 -15.14 -22.21 -14.88
CA LYS A 558 -15.85 -22.26 -13.60
C LYS A 558 -15.63 -20.97 -12.82
N VAL A 559 -16.73 -20.37 -12.35
CA VAL A 559 -16.74 -19.17 -11.51
C VAL A 559 -17.16 -19.57 -10.11
N TYR A 560 -16.38 -19.17 -9.11
CA TYR A 560 -16.66 -19.43 -7.71
C TYR A 560 -16.89 -18.13 -6.95
N VAL A 561 -17.74 -18.19 -5.93
CA VAL A 561 -18.02 -17.09 -5.01
C VAL A 561 -17.89 -17.57 -3.57
N LYS A 562 -17.32 -16.73 -2.70
CA LYS A 562 -17.37 -16.91 -1.24
C LYS A 562 -17.59 -15.57 -0.54
N VAL A 563 -18.08 -15.62 0.69
CA VAL A 563 -18.24 -14.47 1.58
C VAL A 563 -16.93 -14.25 2.33
N ILE A 564 -16.29 -13.10 2.14
CA ILE A 564 -15.06 -12.73 2.86
C ILE A 564 -15.33 -11.78 4.03
N LYS A 565 -16.49 -11.12 4.02
CA LYS A 565 -17.00 -10.37 5.17
C LYS A 565 -18.47 -10.73 5.37
N PRO A 566 -18.83 -11.29 6.53
CA PRO A 566 -20.20 -11.68 6.83
C PRO A 566 -21.19 -10.53 6.61
N PHE A 567 -22.37 -10.85 6.09
CA PHE A 567 -23.44 -9.88 5.88
C PHE A 567 -24.09 -9.54 7.21
N LYS A 568 -23.76 -8.36 7.77
CA LYS A 568 -24.05 -7.99 9.16
C LYS A 568 -24.62 -6.59 9.32
N ASN A 569 -25.44 -6.43 10.36
CA ASN A 569 -25.82 -5.14 10.97
C ASN A 569 -25.45 -5.17 12.47
N GLY A 570 -24.28 -4.62 12.80
CA GLY A 570 -23.68 -4.76 14.12
C GLY A 570 -23.35 -6.21 14.45
N ASN A 571 -23.85 -6.73 15.57
CA ASN A 571 -23.64 -8.13 15.98
C ASN A 571 -24.60 -9.13 15.31
N LEU A 572 -25.59 -8.66 14.56
CA LEU A 572 -26.56 -9.53 13.90
C LEU A 572 -26.02 -10.00 12.55
N ASP A 573 -25.82 -11.31 12.41
CA ASP A 573 -25.32 -11.98 11.21
C ASP A 573 -26.45 -12.66 10.43
N VAL A 574 -26.57 -12.27 9.16
CA VAL A 574 -27.54 -12.80 8.19
C VAL A 574 -26.83 -13.42 6.99
N THR A 575 -25.55 -13.76 7.09
CA THR A 575 -24.82 -14.46 6.02
C THR A 575 -25.49 -15.79 5.67
N SER A 576 -25.99 -16.50 6.69
CA SER A 576 -26.75 -17.75 6.52
C SER A 576 -28.11 -17.57 5.84
N CYS A 577 -28.48 -16.34 5.47
CA CYS A 577 -29.70 -16.01 4.75
C CYS A 577 -29.42 -15.69 3.26
N LEU A 578 -28.14 -15.59 2.86
CA LEU A 578 -27.72 -15.29 1.50
C LEU A 578 -27.49 -16.54 0.67
N SER A 579 -28.13 -16.63 -0.49
CA SER A 579 -27.88 -17.69 -1.46
C SER A 579 -27.60 -17.10 -2.85
N TYR A 580 -26.99 -17.91 -3.70
CA TYR A 580 -26.76 -17.62 -5.11
C TYR A 580 -27.46 -18.66 -5.96
N ILE A 581 -28.21 -18.24 -6.97
CA ILE A 581 -28.89 -19.13 -7.92
C ILE A 581 -28.15 -19.05 -9.27
N ASN A 582 -27.54 -20.15 -9.67
CA ASN A 582 -26.77 -20.23 -10.92
C ASN A 582 -27.66 -20.34 -12.16
N ARG A 583 -27.06 -20.25 -13.35
CA ARG A 583 -27.80 -20.35 -14.64
C ARG A 583 -28.62 -21.64 -14.81
N SER A 584 -28.22 -22.74 -14.17
CA SER A 584 -28.97 -24.01 -14.16
C SER A 584 -30.18 -24.02 -13.21
N GLY A 585 -30.39 -22.95 -12.44
CA GLY A 585 -31.45 -22.85 -11.42
C GLY A 585 -31.08 -23.48 -10.08
N THR A 586 -29.84 -23.93 -9.89
CA THR A 586 -29.38 -24.51 -8.63
C THR A 586 -29.11 -23.38 -7.62
N GLU A 587 -29.82 -23.41 -6.49
CA GLU A 587 -29.61 -22.49 -5.37
C GLU A 587 -28.53 -23.04 -4.42
N GLN A 588 -27.52 -22.22 -4.13
CA GLN A 588 -26.42 -22.57 -3.24
C GLN A 588 -26.32 -21.54 -2.12
N GLN A 589 -26.23 -22.01 -0.88
CA GLN A 589 -26.05 -21.16 0.28
C GLN A 589 -24.65 -20.56 0.29
N LEU A 590 -24.54 -19.25 0.52
CA LEU A 590 -23.27 -18.55 0.61
C LEU A 590 -22.69 -18.62 2.03
N SER A 591 -21.38 -18.78 2.10
CA SER A 591 -20.59 -18.86 3.34
C SER A 591 -19.15 -18.43 3.07
N ASP A 592 -18.25 -18.61 4.03
CA ASP A 592 -16.81 -18.42 3.84
C ASP A 592 -16.16 -19.47 2.92
N GLN A 593 -16.89 -20.56 2.62
CA GLN A 593 -16.48 -21.56 1.64
C GLN A 593 -16.86 -21.14 0.22
N ALA A 594 -15.94 -21.36 -0.72
CA ALA A 594 -16.17 -21.11 -2.13
C ALA A 594 -17.17 -22.11 -2.71
N VAL A 595 -18.24 -21.59 -3.32
CA VAL A 595 -19.26 -22.39 -4.00
C VAL A 595 -19.26 -22.08 -5.50
N LEU A 596 -19.66 -23.05 -6.32
CA LEU A 596 -19.67 -22.92 -7.79
C LEU A 596 -20.84 -22.03 -8.22
N ALA A 597 -20.54 -20.78 -8.53
CA ALA A 597 -21.52 -19.79 -8.95
C ALA A 597 -21.95 -20.00 -10.40
N GLU A 598 -21.02 -20.14 -11.34
CA GLU A 598 -21.35 -20.33 -12.76
C GLU A 598 -20.39 -21.29 -13.43
N GLU A 599 -20.88 -22.02 -14.43
CA GLU A 599 -20.07 -22.78 -15.38
C GLU A 599 -20.52 -22.38 -16.78
N VAL A 600 -19.58 -21.91 -17.59
CA VAL A 600 -19.87 -21.36 -18.92
C VAL A 600 -18.83 -21.74 -19.95
N ASP A 601 -19.30 -22.11 -21.14
CA ASP A 601 -18.44 -22.28 -22.31
C ASP A 601 -18.26 -20.94 -23.03
N MET A 602 -17.01 -20.54 -23.23
CA MET A 602 -16.70 -19.21 -23.76
C MET A 602 -15.78 -19.24 -24.97
N THR A 603 -16.13 -18.45 -25.99
CA THR A 603 -15.33 -18.17 -27.20
C THR A 603 -14.93 -16.69 -27.34
N SER A 604 -15.55 -15.80 -26.56
CA SER A 604 -15.26 -14.37 -26.47
C SER A 604 -15.62 -13.86 -25.07
N PRO A 605 -15.18 -12.65 -24.67
CA PRO A 605 -15.60 -12.06 -23.40
C PRO A 605 -17.13 -12.04 -23.26
N GLN A 606 -17.63 -12.38 -22.07
CA GLN A 606 -19.06 -12.48 -21.81
C GLN A 606 -19.40 -11.86 -20.44
N SER A 607 -20.52 -11.15 -20.41
CA SER A 607 -21.17 -10.66 -19.18
C SER A 607 -22.07 -11.75 -18.60
N LEU A 608 -21.78 -12.21 -17.38
CA LEU A 608 -22.57 -13.23 -16.68
C LEU A 608 -23.72 -12.63 -15.88
N SER A 609 -23.67 -11.34 -15.57
CA SER A 609 -24.67 -10.67 -14.73
C SER A 609 -25.86 -10.12 -15.50
N SER A 610 -25.87 -10.21 -16.83
CA SER A 610 -26.89 -9.63 -17.70
C SER A 610 -28.31 -10.16 -17.47
N GLN A 611 -28.47 -11.29 -16.79
CA GLN A 611 -29.77 -11.88 -16.43
C GLN A 611 -29.99 -11.99 -14.90
N TRP A 612 -29.05 -11.51 -14.10
CA TRP A 612 -29.17 -11.60 -12.64
C TRP A 612 -30.30 -10.71 -12.14
N ASN A 613 -31.13 -11.28 -11.26
CA ASN A 613 -32.21 -10.61 -10.54
C ASN A 613 -33.27 -9.92 -11.42
N GLN A 614 -33.38 -10.30 -12.71
CA GLN A 614 -34.40 -9.77 -13.62
C GLN A 614 -35.76 -10.48 -13.49
N ALA A 615 -35.75 -11.75 -13.10
CA ALA A 615 -36.96 -12.55 -12.88
C ALA A 615 -37.16 -12.86 -11.40
N THR A 616 -38.41 -13.01 -10.97
CA THR A 616 -38.79 -13.34 -9.58
C THR A 616 -39.37 -14.75 -9.42
N ASP A 617 -39.46 -15.50 -10.52
CA ASP A 617 -40.02 -16.84 -10.63
C ASP A 617 -38.90 -17.91 -10.73
N GLU A 618 -39.21 -19.09 -11.28
CA GLU A 618 -38.25 -20.19 -11.48
C GLU A 618 -37.07 -19.83 -12.41
N GLN A 619 -37.18 -18.72 -13.16
CA GLN A 619 -36.10 -18.16 -13.97
C GLN A 619 -35.21 -17.19 -13.19
N ALA A 620 -35.42 -16.98 -11.89
CA ALA A 620 -34.58 -16.11 -11.08
C ALA A 620 -33.13 -16.61 -11.02
N ARG A 621 -32.17 -15.70 -11.20
CA ARG A 621 -30.72 -15.95 -11.18
C ARG A 621 -30.01 -14.92 -10.32
N GLY A 622 -28.81 -15.22 -9.83
CA GLY A 622 -28.01 -14.32 -9.01
C GLY A 622 -28.35 -14.37 -7.51
N LEU A 623 -27.96 -13.32 -6.78
CA LEU A 623 -28.08 -13.26 -5.33
C LEU A 623 -29.53 -13.22 -4.83
N LYS A 624 -29.77 -13.90 -3.71
CA LYS A 624 -31.05 -13.92 -2.98
C LYS A 624 -30.76 -13.76 -1.49
N LEU A 625 -31.62 -13.03 -0.81
CA LEU A 625 -31.60 -12.92 0.65
C LEU A 625 -32.97 -13.30 1.19
N VAL A 626 -33.04 -14.37 1.98
CA VAL A 626 -34.26 -14.80 2.69
C VAL A 626 -34.13 -14.39 4.14
N LEU A 627 -34.74 -13.27 4.52
CA LEU A 627 -34.56 -12.63 5.81
C LEU A 627 -35.74 -12.94 6.76
N PRO A 628 -35.58 -13.84 7.75
CA PRO A 628 -36.62 -14.18 8.72
C PRO A 628 -37.01 -13.00 9.61
N VAL A 629 -38.22 -13.03 10.17
CA VAL A 629 -38.78 -11.95 11.00
C VAL A 629 -37.82 -11.57 12.15
N GLU A 630 -37.25 -12.57 12.84
CA GLU A 630 -36.34 -12.39 13.97
C GLU A 630 -34.98 -11.79 13.59
N LYS A 631 -34.64 -11.80 12.30
CA LYS A 631 -33.40 -11.20 11.78
C LYS A 631 -33.63 -9.86 11.06
N GLN A 632 -34.86 -9.38 10.98
CA GLN A 632 -35.16 -8.05 10.46
C GLN A 632 -34.86 -6.99 11.54
N LYS A 633 -33.97 -6.05 11.23
CA LYS A 633 -33.50 -5.03 12.18
C LYS A 633 -33.28 -3.68 11.51
N LEU A 634 -33.61 -2.60 12.22
CA LEU A 634 -33.31 -1.24 11.78
C LEU A 634 -31.80 -1.04 11.60
N GLY A 635 -31.42 -0.40 10.50
CA GLY A 635 -30.04 -0.08 10.16
C GLY A 635 -29.57 -0.73 8.85
N THR A 636 -28.26 -0.68 8.63
CA THR A 636 -27.62 -1.06 7.39
C THR A 636 -26.93 -2.41 7.53
N PHE A 637 -27.26 -3.34 6.63
CA PHE A 637 -26.54 -4.60 6.48
C PHE A 637 -25.47 -4.45 5.41
N THR A 638 -24.23 -4.88 5.69
CA THR A 638 -23.13 -4.85 4.73
C THR A 638 -22.33 -6.14 4.78
N GLY A 639 -21.74 -6.51 3.65
CA GLY A 639 -20.91 -7.71 3.50
C GLY A 639 -20.05 -7.60 2.25
N GLU A 640 -19.10 -8.52 2.08
CA GLU A 640 -18.18 -8.55 0.94
C GLU A 640 -18.06 -9.97 0.41
N PHE A 641 -18.05 -10.08 -0.91
CA PHE A 641 -17.83 -11.32 -1.64
C PHE A 641 -16.47 -11.31 -2.33
N GLU A 642 -15.89 -12.49 -2.50
CA GLU A 642 -14.76 -12.73 -3.37
C GLU A 642 -15.18 -13.65 -4.52
N TRP A 643 -14.83 -13.25 -5.74
CA TRP A 643 -15.07 -14.01 -6.95
C TRP A 643 -13.76 -14.53 -7.52
N SER A 644 -13.76 -15.78 -7.99
CA SER A 644 -12.60 -16.38 -8.66
C SER A 644 -13.02 -17.18 -9.89
N VAL A 645 -12.11 -17.32 -10.84
CA VAL A 645 -12.29 -18.07 -12.08
C VAL A 645 -11.25 -19.18 -12.14
N GLN A 646 -11.67 -20.38 -12.54
CA GLN A 646 -10.80 -21.56 -12.65
C GLN A 646 -10.98 -22.25 -14.00
N ASP A 647 -9.89 -22.86 -14.48
CA ASP A 647 -9.92 -23.72 -15.66
C ASP A 647 -10.60 -25.06 -15.33
N VAL A 648 -11.28 -25.64 -16.31
CA VAL A 648 -11.66 -27.06 -16.26
C VAL A 648 -10.59 -27.83 -17.02
N PRO A 649 -9.78 -28.68 -16.37
CA PRO A 649 -8.82 -29.51 -17.08
C PRO A 649 -9.56 -30.37 -18.11
N THR A 650 -9.21 -30.23 -19.39
CA THR A 650 -9.59 -31.22 -20.40
C THR A 650 -8.81 -32.49 -20.10
N ASN A 651 -9.51 -33.57 -19.75
CA ASN A 651 -8.91 -34.90 -19.65
C ASN A 651 -8.36 -35.37 -20.99
#